data_AF-A0A1L8TI61-F1
#
_entry.id   AF-A0A1L8TI61-F1
#
_cell.length_a   1.000
_cell.length_b   1.000
_cell.length_c   1.000
_cell.angle_alpha   90.00
_cell.angle_beta   90.00
_cell.angle_gamma   90.00
#
_symmetry.space_group_name_H-M   'P 1'
#
loop_
_entity.id
_entity.type
_entity.pdbx_description
1 polymer ?
#
loop_
_entity_poly.entity_id
_entity_poly.type
_entity_poly.pdbx_seq_one_letter_code
_entity_poly.pdbx_strand_id
1 'polypeptide(L)'
;MQSLVVSATLSSIAAAPLSSQAKEVTPIKVTEKAKTLIYVYDEKKYIELENVAIAAIQHAKEELAVAKEKLVELKNKEKQAIMDAKETISSLKSALAVAKEQITELEAELVGEEKALVAAQKSHDDAVLTAENELKTIEEKIAEKQVAVDEANAALKDAQVGYDKQKGLHDELVSEKQVEIQKAEAKVQAAEGAYQQAVTDFYDSERLIQEVEINLQQVVQNINAQDGIIAEANAEKVAATEAVEAALSVFENKQVAQSSAQAAAEQVQKVYEAVLAYAVPQINMLENTRGQVLQEITILTAELAELDASNPEYTSKQAELRTVEAELVQLNNRLLTFNTAVATENDRNEAAKAAVANAIAEKNDAAAAYQQTLIDQQTTEQVMNGKITEAQAIKDQAAQLITEAEEACQSAYQNQEVKISEMYDAQAEKDQAIKDRTIVVAAADEAIKESATALADSQDTIDAIKSEVAEKNIELEEAKDYWQPAIDFANQTIADAKKELTAQQEKYDQAKQALATAKAEMERLQSEITEIKENIAALKEEISIAKAEIKAKSETLEKAVDYLAGLKIGFNDLKLNKQKDPNIGKTESYQQGYDAGFALVLTEEKPKEEPKEEPKEEPKEEPVTGDKDLNNGSTTVTQNNNQSNDKATSNAGVGNVTTAAKSSYIKEYKKVNADSTKELPQTGEAESLALALLGMGLIGFSGAALLKRKYSI
;
A
#
# COMPACT_ATOMS: atom_id res chain seq x y z
N MET A 1 0.35 -86.30 29.50
CA MET A 1 0.90 -86.90 28.28
C MET A 1 2.25 -87.47 28.68
N GLN A 2 2.31 -88.75 29.06
CA GLN A 2 2.43 -89.89 28.15
C GLN A 2 3.71 -89.86 27.31
N SER A 3 4.41 -91.00 27.39
CA SER A 3 5.07 -91.66 26.25
C SER A 3 6.39 -91.05 25.82
N LEU A 4 7.45 -91.79 25.47
CA LEU A 4 7.73 -93.23 25.29
C LEU A 4 9.28 -93.26 25.22
N VAL A 5 9.97 -94.22 25.82
CA VAL A 5 10.52 -95.42 25.14
C VAL A 5 11.51 -95.13 24.02
N VAL A 6 12.65 -95.85 24.10
CA VAL A 6 13.43 -96.56 23.05
C VAL A 6 14.90 -96.46 23.50
N SER A 7 15.53 -97.49 24.08
CA SER A 7 15.85 -98.86 23.61
C SER A 7 17.22 -98.95 22.93
N ALA A 8 18.01 -99.91 23.44
CA ALA A 8 19.03 -100.72 22.77
C ALA A 8 20.33 -100.00 22.34
N THR A 9 21.53 -100.58 22.36
CA THR A 9 22.00 -101.98 22.15
C THR A 9 23.47 -102.04 22.64
N LEU A 10 23.90 -103.05 23.41
CA LEU A 10 24.57 -104.29 22.97
C LEU A 10 25.92 -104.10 22.24
N SER A 11 26.99 -104.62 22.84
CA SER A 11 28.00 -105.55 22.27
C SER A 11 29.21 -105.63 23.23
N SER A 12 29.44 -106.71 23.99
CA SER A 12 29.99 -108.02 23.62
C SER A 12 31.44 -107.99 23.08
N ILE A 13 32.40 -108.36 23.93
CA ILE A 13 33.64 -109.09 23.57
C ILE A 13 33.84 -110.08 24.73
N ALA A 14 33.28 -111.29 24.69
CA ALA A 14 33.72 -112.47 23.94
C ALA A 14 35.14 -112.92 24.31
N ALA A 15 35.17 -114.05 25.03
CA ALA A 15 36.32 -114.83 25.40
C ALA A 15 37.17 -115.26 24.19
N ALA A 16 38.46 -115.52 24.43
CA ALA A 16 39.14 -116.58 23.70
C ALA A 16 40.04 -117.42 24.63
N PRO A 17 40.13 -118.73 24.37
CA PRO A 17 40.51 -119.74 25.34
C PRO A 17 41.90 -120.32 25.05
N LEU A 18 42.47 -121.08 25.98
CA LEU A 18 43.42 -122.14 25.62
C LEU A 18 43.01 -123.44 26.30
N SER A 19 42.44 -124.28 25.46
CA SER A 19 42.06 -125.66 25.71
C SER A 19 43.29 -126.57 25.82
N SER A 20 43.18 -127.54 26.72
CA SER A 20 43.55 -128.96 26.57
C SER A 20 44.67 -129.34 25.59
N GLN A 21 45.66 -130.07 26.11
CA GLN A 21 46.10 -131.30 25.47
C GLN A 21 46.11 -132.43 26.50
N ALA A 22 44.98 -133.14 26.55
CA ALA A 22 44.98 -134.54 26.95
C ALA A 22 45.67 -135.34 25.84
N LYS A 23 46.67 -136.15 26.19
CA LYS A 23 47.16 -137.20 25.32
C LYS A 23 46.75 -138.53 25.95
N GLU A 24 45.71 -139.12 25.38
CA GLU A 24 45.30 -140.51 25.60
C GLU A 24 46.48 -141.46 25.32
N VAL A 25 46.68 -142.44 26.19
CA VAL A 25 47.20 -143.76 25.79
C VAL A 25 46.42 -144.82 26.59
N THR A 26 45.64 -145.61 25.85
CA THR A 26 44.85 -146.78 26.28
C THR A 26 45.71 -148.06 26.37
N PRO A 27 45.19 -149.17 26.95
CA PRO A 27 45.93 -150.09 27.79
C PRO A 27 46.59 -151.26 27.04
N ILE A 28 47.70 -151.77 27.57
CA ILE A 28 48.25 -153.08 27.19
C ILE A 28 48.39 -153.94 28.45
N LYS A 29 47.88 -155.17 28.34
CA LYS A 29 47.82 -156.21 29.36
C LYS A 29 49.02 -157.16 29.18
N VAL A 30 49.42 -157.82 30.28
CA VAL A 30 50.10 -159.13 30.41
C VAL A 30 51.63 -159.17 30.76
N THR A 31 51.88 -159.67 31.98
CA THR A 31 52.98 -160.52 32.56
C THR A 31 54.44 -160.07 32.80
N GLU A 32 54.83 -160.25 34.08
CA GLU A 32 56.10 -160.78 34.66
C GLU A 32 57.50 -160.32 34.17
N LYS A 33 58.22 -159.53 34.99
CA LYS A 33 59.39 -159.94 35.83
C LYS A 33 60.20 -158.71 36.32
N ALA A 34 60.81 -158.87 37.49
CA ALA A 34 61.55 -157.92 38.33
C ALA A 34 62.56 -156.96 37.65
N LYS A 35 62.62 -155.71 38.14
CA LYS A 35 63.85 -154.95 38.49
C LYS A 35 63.53 -153.60 39.16
N THR A 36 64.28 -153.26 40.21
CA THR A 36 64.15 -152.08 41.10
C THR A 36 64.78 -150.82 40.49
N LEU A 37 64.14 -149.64 40.59
CA LEU A 37 64.63 -148.31 40.17
C LEU A 37 64.55 -147.33 41.38
N ILE A 38 65.53 -146.44 41.56
CA ILE A 38 65.64 -145.47 42.68
C ILE A 38 65.37 -144.05 42.14
N TYR A 39 64.52 -143.24 42.80
CA TYR A 39 64.17 -141.84 42.45
C TYR A 39 64.96 -140.80 43.28
N VAL A 40 65.27 -139.63 42.71
CA VAL A 40 65.92 -138.46 43.37
C VAL A 40 65.07 -137.20 43.11
N TYR A 41 64.91 -136.27 44.07
CA TYR A 41 63.97 -135.11 44.01
C TYR A 41 64.68 -133.73 44.05
N ASP A 42 64.12 -132.67 43.43
CA ASP A 42 64.71 -131.29 43.37
C ASP A 42 64.28 -130.40 44.55
N GLU A 43 65.05 -130.45 45.63
CA GLU A 43 64.79 -129.64 46.82
C GLU A 43 65.05 -128.13 46.60
N LYS A 44 65.82 -127.74 45.56
CA LYS A 44 66.17 -126.33 45.31
C LYS A 44 65.02 -125.57 44.63
N LYS A 45 64.39 -126.17 43.61
CA LYS A 45 63.21 -125.58 42.95
C LYS A 45 62.01 -125.46 43.87
N TYR A 46 61.83 -126.43 44.78
CA TYR A 46 60.83 -126.34 45.83
C TYR A 46 61.00 -125.07 46.66
N ILE A 47 62.22 -124.80 47.12
CA ILE A 47 62.54 -123.62 47.95
C ILE A 47 62.26 -122.31 47.20
N GLU A 48 62.55 -122.25 45.88
CA GLU A 48 62.22 -121.06 45.07
C GLU A 48 60.71 -120.83 44.94
N LEU A 49 59.93 -121.87 44.63
CA LEU A 49 58.47 -121.80 44.56
C LEU A 49 57.84 -121.48 45.92
N GLU A 50 58.38 -122.05 47.00
CA GLU A 50 57.99 -121.74 48.36
C GLU A 50 58.25 -120.26 48.67
N ASN A 51 59.42 -119.72 48.30
CA ASN A 51 59.76 -118.32 48.49
C ASN A 51 58.89 -117.37 47.67
N VAL A 52 58.53 -117.72 46.42
CA VAL A 52 57.61 -116.93 45.60
C VAL A 52 56.20 -116.93 46.18
N ALA A 53 55.72 -118.08 46.65
CA ALA A 53 54.42 -118.16 47.33
C ALA A 53 54.43 -117.38 48.66
N ILE A 54 55.52 -117.43 49.43
CA ILE A 54 55.73 -116.60 50.62
C ILE A 54 55.74 -115.10 50.26
N ALA A 55 56.41 -114.71 49.18
CA ALA A 55 56.44 -113.32 48.72
C ALA A 55 55.06 -112.84 48.25
N ALA A 56 54.29 -113.68 47.56
CA ALA A 56 52.92 -113.38 47.15
C ALA A 56 51.99 -113.22 48.36
N ILE A 57 52.14 -114.05 49.40
CA ILE A 57 51.45 -113.87 50.68
C ILE A 57 51.85 -112.55 51.33
N GLN A 58 53.14 -112.20 51.30
CA GLN A 58 53.64 -110.97 51.89
C GLN A 58 53.11 -109.72 51.16
N HIS A 59 53.12 -109.72 49.83
CA HIS A 59 52.53 -108.67 49.01
C HIS A 59 51.02 -108.55 49.24
N ALA A 60 50.28 -109.67 49.27
CA ALA A 60 48.85 -109.66 49.57
C ALA A 60 48.54 -109.16 51.00
N LYS A 61 49.42 -109.43 51.97
CA LYS A 61 49.32 -108.85 53.32
C LYS A 61 49.54 -107.34 53.31
N GLU A 62 50.51 -106.84 52.55
CA GLU A 62 50.82 -105.42 52.41
C GLU A 62 49.67 -104.67 51.74
N GLU A 63 49.14 -105.17 50.62
CA GLU A 63 47.97 -104.59 49.97
C GLU A 63 46.73 -104.62 50.86
N LEU A 64 46.51 -105.71 51.60
CA LEU A 64 45.41 -105.79 52.56
C LEU A 64 45.62 -104.81 53.73
N ALA A 65 46.85 -104.56 54.16
CA ALA A 65 47.18 -103.60 55.20
C ALA A 65 46.88 -102.16 54.72
N VAL A 66 47.31 -101.79 53.51
CA VAL A 66 47.01 -100.49 52.90
C VAL A 66 45.50 -100.28 52.72
N ALA A 67 44.78 -101.29 52.23
CA ALA A 67 43.32 -101.20 52.09
C ALA A 67 42.62 -101.04 53.45
N LYS A 68 43.10 -101.74 54.49
CA LYS A 68 42.60 -101.59 55.87
C LYS A 68 42.90 -100.20 56.45
N GLU A 69 44.09 -99.67 56.20
CA GLU A 69 44.49 -98.32 56.63
C GLU A 69 43.61 -97.25 55.97
N LYS A 70 43.40 -97.34 54.65
CA LYS A 70 42.49 -96.46 53.90
C LYS A 70 41.05 -96.54 54.42
N LEU A 71 40.55 -97.72 54.80
CA LEU A 71 39.23 -97.83 55.44
C LEU A 71 39.21 -97.15 56.82
N VAL A 72 40.29 -97.21 57.60
CA VAL A 72 40.38 -96.51 58.88
C VAL A 72 40.37 -94.99 58.67
N GLU A 73 41.13 -94.48 57.70
CA GLU A 73 41.11 -93.06 57.32
C GLU A 73 39.72 -92.62 56.87
N LEU A 74 39.07 -93.37 55.97
CA LEU A 74 37.73 -93.05 55.49
C LEU A 74 36.68 -93.10 56.61
N LYS A 75 36.77 -94.07 57.54
CA LYS A 75 35.90 -94.12 58.72
C LYS A 75 36.12 -92.94 59.67
N ASN A 76 37.37 -92.51 59.84
CA ASN A 76 37.69 -91.33 60.64
C ASN A 76 37.16 -90.05 59.97
N LYS A 77 37.32 -89.95 58.64
CA LYS A 77 36.77 -88.86 57.81
C LYS A 77 35.25 -88.83 57.84
N GLU A 78 34.58 -89.98 57.75
CA GLU A 78 33.11 -90.08 57.91
C GLU A 78 32.69 -89.65 59.32
N LYS A 79 33.39 -90.11 60.36
CA LYS A 79 33.07 -89.73 61.74
C LYS A 79 33.21 -88.22 61.95
N GLN A 80 34.28 -87.61 61.46
CA GLN A 80 34.50 -86.17 61.56
C GLN A 80 33.47 -85.40 60.70
N ALA A 81 33.24 -85.80 59.45
CA ALA A 81 32.26 -85.18 58.58
C ALA A 81 30.83 -85.28 59.14
N ILE A 82 30.47 -86.38 59.79
CA ILE A 82 29.17 -86.51 60.49
C ILE A 82 29.10 -85.59 61.70
N MET A 83 30.19 -85.42 62.45
CA MET A 83 30.23 -84.49 63.59
C MET A 83 30.07 -83.04 63.13
N ASP A 84 30.88 -82.60 62.16
CA ASP A 84 30.84 -81.25 61.61
C ASP A 84 29.48 -80.97 60.97
N ALA A 85 28.99 -81.90 60.14
CA ALA A 85 27.68 -81.76 59.53
C ALA A 85 26.55 -81.74 60.55
N LYS A 86 26.64 -82.46 61.68
CA LYS A 86 25.62 -82.41 62.72
C LYS A 86 25.57 -81.03 63.38
N GLU A 87 26.73 -80.43 63.63
CA GLU A 87 26.82 -79.07 64.17
C GLU A 87 26.32 -78.03 63.17
N THR A 88 26.81 -78.07 61.92
CA THR A 88 26.39 -77.15 60.85
C THR A 88 24.91 -77.30 60.51
N ILE A 89 24.38 -78.51 60.35
CA ILE A 89 22.94 -78.74 60.11
C ILE A 89 22.11 -78.24 61.30
N SER A 90 22.60 -78.37 62.53
CA SER A 90 21.89 -77.84 63.70
C SER A 90 21.81 -76.32 63.64
N SER A 91 22.93 -75.64 63.33
CA SER A 91 22.98 -74.19 63.15
C SER A 91 22.08 -73.71 62.00
N LEU A 92 22.18 -74.36 60.83
CA LEU A 92 21.36 -74.05 59.65
C LEU A 92 19.87 -74.31 59.88
N LYS A 93 19.49 -75.32 60.67
CA LYS A 93 18.09 -75.54 61.05
C LYS A 93 17.55 -74.44 61.95
N SER A 94 18.36 -73.94 62.89
CA SER A 94 17.99 -72.78 63.71
C SER A 94 17.84 -71.52 62.85
N ALA A 95 18.80 -71.27 61.94
CA ALA A 95 18.71 -70.16 60.99
C ALA A 95 17.48 -70.28 60.06
N LEU A 96 17.16 -71.49 59.60
CA LEU A 96 15.97 -71.76 58.80
C LEU A 96 14.66 -71.53 59.58
N ALA A 97 14.64 -71.85 60.87
CA ALA A 97 13.49 -71.56 61.73
C ALA A 97 13.29 -70.05 61.90
N VAL A 98 14.36 -69.30 62.14
CA VAL A 98 14.34 -67.82 62.20
C VAL A 98 13.89 -67.22 60.87
N ALA A 99 14.42 -67.69 59.74
CA ALA A 99 14.02 -67.22 58.42
C ALA A 99 12.52 -67.48 58.13
N LYS A 100 11.98 -68.63 58.57
CA LYS A 100 10.55 -68.93 58.45
C LYS A 100 9.67 -68.02 59.31
N GLU A 101 10.11 -67.73 60.53
CA GLU A 101 9.41 -66.79 61.42
C GLU A 101 9.43 -65.38 60.82
N GLN A 102 10.58 -64.90 60.34
CA GLN A 102 10.72 -63.63 59.64
C GLN A 102 9.86 -63.55 58.37
N ILE A 103 9.77 -64.61 57.57
CA ILE A 103 8.86 -64.66 56.41
C ILE A 103 7.41 -64.50 56.87
N THR A 104 7.02 -65.15 57.97
CA THR A 104 5.64 -65.06 58.50
C THR A 104 5.32 -63.63 58.95
N GLU A 105 6.25 -62.97 59.62
CA GLU A 105 6.13 -61.56 60.03
C GLU A 105 6.04 -60.63 58.80
N LEU A 106 6.92 -60.80 57.81
CA LEU A 106 6.93 -60.01 56.58
C LEU A 106 5.70 -60.26 55.69
N GLU A 107 5.13 -61.46 55.70
CA GLU A 107 3.86 -61.75 55.02
C GLU A 107 2.69 -61.01 55.71
N ALA A 108 2.68 -60.95 57.04
CA ALA A 108 1.69 -60.17 57.78
C ALA A 108 1.86 -58.66 57.56
N GLU A 109 3.10 -58.17 57.53
CA GLU A 109 3.44 -56.77 57.24
C GLU A 109 3.01 -56.39 55.81
N LEU A 110 3.32 -57.21 54.81
CA LEU A 110 2.91 -56.97 53.42
C LEU A 110 1.38 -56.89 53.28
N VAL A 111 0.63 -57.77 53.96
CA VAL A 111 -0.85 -57.70 53.99
C VAL A 111 -1.35 -56.42 54.68
N GLY A 112 -0.64 -55.96 55.72
CA GLY A 112 -0.91 -54.68 56.38
C GLY A 112 -0.71 -53.50 55.43
N GLU A 113 0.44 -53.44 54.76
CA GLU A 113 0.79 -52.39 53.80
C GLU A 113 -0.11 -52.42 52.55
N GLU A 114 -0.54 -53.60 52.09
CA GLU A 114 -1.50 -53.74 50.99
C GLU A 114 -2.87 -53.13 51.37
N LYS A 115 -3.36 -53.40 52.58
CA LYS A 115 -4.61 -52.79 53.07
C LYS A 115 -4.47 -51.28 53.23
N ALA A 116 -3.33 -50.81 53.74
CA ALA A 116 -3.06 -49.39 53.88
C ALA A 116 -2.95 -48.70 52.50
N LEU A 117 -2.36 -49.35 51.50
CA LEU A 117 -2.32 -48.86 50.12
C LEU A 117 -3.71 -48.75 49.50
N VAL A 118 -4.56 -49.77 49.67
CA VAL A 118 -5.95 -49.72 49.19
C VAL A 118 -6.74 -48.59 49.88
N ALA A 119 -6.52 -48.40 51.19
CA ALA A 119 -7.14 -47.30 51.93
C ALA A 119 -6.64 -45.92 51.46
N ALA A 120 -5.34 -45.78 51.22
CA ALA A 120 -4.75 -44.55 50.68
C ALA A 120 -5.25 -44.25 49.27
N GLN A 121 -5.37 -45.27 48.40
CA GLN A 121 -5.94 -45.12 47.06
C GLN A 121 -7.38 -44.63 47.12
N LYS A 122 -8.21 -45.25 47.98
CA LYS A 122 -9.59 -44.80 48.17
C LYS A 122 -9.65 -43.36 48.68
N SER A 123 -8.83 -43.02 49.68
CA SER A 123 -8.77 -41.66 50.22
C SER A 123 -8.33 -40.65 49.17
N HIS A 124 -7.41 -41.02 48.27
CA HIS A 124 -7.00 -40.21 47.14
C HIS A 124 -8.16 -39.98 46.18
N ASP A 125 -8.84 -41.05 45.76
CA ASP A 125 -9.93 -40.97 44.79
C ASP A 125 -11.12 -40.15 45.33
N ASP A 126 -11.46 -40.31 46.62
CA ASP A 126 -12.50 -39.53 47.29
C ASP A 126 -12.12 -38.03 47.37
N ALA A 127 -10.85 -37.71 47.66
CA ALA A 127 -10.34 -36.34 47.72
C ALA A 127 -10.34 -35.68 46.32
N VAL A 128 -9.91 -36.41 45.29
CA VAL A 128 -9.94 -35.95 43.90
C VAL A 128 -11.36 -35.69 43.45
N LEU A 129 -12.28 -36.65 43.65
CA LEU A 129 -13.68 -36.49 43.26
C LEU A 129 -14.34 -35.28 43.93
N THR A 130 -14.06 -35.05 45.21
CA THR A 130 -14.59 -33.89 45.94
C THR A 130 -14.06 -32.58 45.37
N ALA A 131 -12.73 -32.48 45.18
CA ALA A 131 -12.09 -31.30 44.63
C ALA A 131 -12.52 -31.01 43.18
N GLU A 132 -12.65 -32.03 42.33
CA GLU A 132 -13.13 -31.88 40.95
C GLU A 132 -14.57 -31.36 40.88
N ASN A 133 -15.46 -31.84 41.77
CA ASN A 133 -16.84 -31.35 41.84
C ASN A 133 -16.91 -29.88 42.30
N GLU A 134 -16.07 -29.49 43.27
CA GLU A 134 -15.96 -28.10 43.73
C GLU A 134 -15.43 -27.19 42.62
N LEU A 135 -14.34 -27.60 41.95
CA LEU A 135 -13.76 -26.87 40.82
C LEU A 135 -14.78 -26.70 39.69
N LYS A 136 -15.50 -27.76 39.31
CA LYS A 136 -16.56 -27.67 38.29
C LYS A 136 -17.65 -26.67 38.67
N THR A 137 -18.08 -26.68 39.93
CA THR A 137 -19.10 -25.72 40.42
C THR A 137 -18.59 -24.28 40.36
N ILE A 138 -17.32 -24.06 40.65
CA ILE A 138 -16.67 -22.75 40.55
C ILE A 138 -16.57 -22.31 39.08
N GLU A 139 -16.14 -23.21 38.20
CA GLU A 139 -16.06 -22.96 36.75
C GLU A 139 -17.41 -22.55 36.17
N GLU A 140 -18.49 -23.25 36.55
CA GLU A 140 -19.86 -22.90 36.13
C GLU A 140 -20.24 -21.48 36.57
N LYS A 141 -19.93 -21.07 37.81
CA LYS A 141 -20.21 -19.71 38.31
C LYS A 141 -19.39 -18.63 37.62
N ILE A 142 -18.12 -18.89 37.31
CA ILE A 142 -17.27 -17.95 36.56
C ILE A 142 -17.79 -17.86 35.11
N ALA A 143 -18.20 -18.97 34.52
CA ALA A 143 -18.79 -19.01 33.18
C ALA A 143 -20.10 -18.21 33.10
N GLU A 144 -20.97 -18.30 34.11
CA GLU A 144 -22.19 -17.47 34.19
C GLU A 144 -21.87 -15.97 34.15
N LYS A 145 -20.82 -15.52 34.85
CA LYS A 145 -20.36 -14.13 34.80
C LYS A 145 -19.78 -13.75 33.45
N GLN A 146 -19.04 -14.66 32.81
CA GLN A 146 -18.52 -14.44 31.47
C GLN A 146 -19.65 -14.29 30.45
N VAL A 147 -20.71 -15.08 30.55
CA VAL A 147 -21.90 -14.95 29.68
C VAL A 147 -22.54 -13.57 29.81
N ALA A 148 -22.67 -13.04 31.03
CA ALA A 148 -23.20 -11.68 31.23
C ALA A 148 -22.33 -10.59 30.58
N VAL A 149 -21.01 -10.75 30.60
CA VAL A 149 -20.07 -9.87 29.87
C VAL A 149 -20.28 -9.99 28.36
N ASP A 150 -20.42 -11.21 27.85
CA ASP A 150 -20.61 -11.47 26.42
C ASP A 150 -21.95 -10.89 25.91
N GLU A 151 -23.02 -11.02 26.69
CA GLU A 151 -24.33 -10.41 26.41
C GLU A 151 -24.27 -8.88 26.40
N ALA A 152 -23.60 -8.26 27.38
CA ALA A 152 -23.41 -6.81 27.41
C ALA A 152 -22.57 -6.31 26.21
N ASN A 153 -21.54 -7.05 25.81
CA ASN A 153 -20.76 -6.74 24.62
C ASN A 153 -21.57 -6.88 23.32
N ALA A 154 -22.44 -7.89 23.23
CA ALA A 154 -23.35 -8.05 22.11
C ALA A 154 -24.34 -6.86 22.02
N ALA A 155 -24.92 -6.46 23.16
CA ALA A 155 -25.79 -5.29 23.24
C ALA A 155 -25.06 -3.99 22.83
N LEU A 156 -23.79 -3.82 23.24
CA LEU A 156 -22.97 -2.69 22.82
C LEU A 156 -22.78 -2.65 21.30
N LYS A 157 -22.50 -3.80 20.69
CA LYS A 157 -22.34 -3.92 19.25
C LYS A 157 -23.63 -3.59 18.50
N ASP A 158 -24.77 -4.08 18.99
CA ASP A 158 -26.07 -3.79 18.39
C ASP A 158 -26.44 -2.30 18.52
N ALA A 159 -26.14 -1.67 19.65
CA ALA A 159 -26.31 -0.23 19.85
C ALA A 159 -25.43 0.61 18.91
N GLN A 160 -24.17 0.19 18.68
CA GLN A 160 -23.27 0.81 17.69
C GLN A 160 -23.83 0.74 16.27
N VAL A 161 -24.37 -0.42 15.86
CA VAL A 161 -25.03 -0.58 14.56
C VAL A 161 -26.27 0.34 14.46
N GLY A 162 -27.05 0.44 15.54
CA GLY A 162 -28.19 1.36 15.63
C GLY A 162 -27.78 2.82 15.44
N TYR A 163 -26.73 3.26 16.13
CA TYR A 163 -26.16 4.59 15.98
C TYR A 163 -25.66 4.87 14.56
N ASP A 164 -24.91 3.94 13.95
CA ASP A 164 -24.39 4.12 12.59
C ASP A 164 -25.53 4.26 11.57
N LYS A 165 -26.62 3.49 11.75
CA LYS A 165 -27.83 3.63 10.93
C LYS A 165 -28.48 5.01 11.14
N GLN A 166 -28.62 5.46 12.38
CA GLN A 166 -29.22 6.76 12.70
C GLN A 166 -28.38 7.92 12.15
N LYS A 167 -27.06 7.79 12.19
CA LYS A 167 -26.12 8.73 11.59
C LYS A 167 -26.28 8.80 10.08
N GLY A 168 -26.39 7.65 9.41
CA GLY A 168 -26.66 7.60 7.97
C GLY A 168 -27.97 8.31 7.59
N LEU A 169 -29.03 8.12 8.37
CA LEU A 169 -30.31 8.83 8.17
C LEU A 169 -30.18 10.35 8.39
N HIS A 170 -29.39 10.76 9.39
CA HIS A 170 -29.11 12.17 9.63
C HIS A 170 -28.37 12.82 8.46
N ASP A 171 -27.30 12.19 7.98
CA ASP A 171 -26.50 12.69 6.85
C ASP A 171 -27.32 12.78 5.55
N GLU A 172 -28.21 11.81 5.31
CA GLU A 172 -29.15 11.80 4.18
C GLU A 172 -30.15 12.95 4.29
N LEU A 173 -30.76 13.15 5.47
CA LEU A 173 -31.71 14.24 5.71
C LEU A 173 -31.07 15.62 5.52
N VAL A 174 -29.86 15.83 6.05
CA VAL A 174 -29.10 17.08 5.86
C VAL A 174 -28.89 17.35 4.37
N SER A 175 -28.52 16.31 3.61
CA SER A 175 -28.30 16.42 2.16
C SER A 175 -29.59 16.76 1.41
N GLU A 176 -30.70 16.09 1.75
CA GLU A 176 -32.03 16.34 1.17
C GLU A 176 -32.48 17.79 1.43
N LYS A 177 -32.37 18.25 2.68
CA LYS A 177 -32.77 19.61 3.06
C LYS A 177 -31.89 20.69 2.47
N GLN A 178 -30.59 20.44 2.28
CA GLN A 178 -29.72 21.36 1.55
C GLN A 178 -30.17 21.55 0.10
N VAL A 179 -30.67 20.50 -0.57
CA VAL A 179 -31.21 20.60 -1.94
C VAL A 179 -32.50 21.42 -1.98
N GLU A 180 -33.38 21.26 -1.00
CA GLU A 180 -34.60 22.09 -0.87
C GLU A 180 -34.26 23.58 -0.70
N ILE A 181 -33.27 23.89 0.17
CA ILE A 181 -32.78 25.25 0.38
C ILE A 181 -32.20 25.83 -0.92
N GLN A 182 -31.37 25.08 -1.64
CA GLN A 182 -30.80 25.52 -2.92
C GLN A 182 -31.88 25.82 -3.97
N LYS A 183 -32.95 25.02 -4.04
CA LYS A 183 -34.10 25.30 -4.92
C LYS A 183 -34.81 26.59 -4.55
N ALA A 184 -34.98 26.86 -3.25
CA ALA A 184 -35.57 28.10 -2.79
C ALA A 184 -34.67 29.33 -3.07
N GLU A 185 -33.36 29.18 -2.90
CA GLU A 185 -32.37 30.21 -3.26
C GLU A 185 -32.36 30.53 -4.76
N ALA A 186 -32.46 29.51 -5.61
CA ALA A 186 -32.57 29.70 -7.05
C ALA A 186 -33.82 30.50 -7.45
N LYS A 187 -34.95 30.28 -6.77
CA LYS A 187 -36.17 31.08 -6.97
C LYS A 187 -35.98 32.54 -6.58
N VAL A 188 -35.31 32.81 -5.45
CA VAL A 188 -34.98 34.18 -5.04
C VAL A 188 -34.07 34.85 -6.07
N GLN A 189 -33.06 34.16 -6.58
CA GLN A 189 -32.17 34.70 -7.61
C GLN A 189 -32.90 35.01 -8.91
N ALA A 190 -33.81 34.13 -9.35
CA ALA A 190 -34.63 34.37 -10.53
C ALA A 190 -35.54 35.59 -10.36
N ALA A 191 -36.20 35.73 -9.21
CA ALA A 191 -37.08 36.86 -8.90
C ALA A 191 -36.31 38.18 -8.77
N GLU A 192 -35.13 38.18 -8.13
CA GLU A 192 -34.23 39.35 -8.12
C GLU A 192 -33.78 39.73 -9.54
N GLY A 193 -33.45 38.74 -10.39
CA GLY A 193 -33.12 38.99 -11.79
C GLY A 193 -34.26 39.66 -12.56
N ALA A 194 -35.50 39.19 -12.37
CA ALA A 194 -36.69 39.78 -12.98
C ALA A 194 -36.92 41.23 -12.49
N TYR A 195 -36.76 41.48 -11.20
CA TYR A 195 -36.85 42.83 -10.62
C TYR A 195 -35.80 43.79 -11.21
N GLN A 196 -34.53 43.36 -11.32
CA GLN A 196 -33.47 44.19 -11.90
C GLN A 196 -33.73 44.51 -13.39
N GLN A 197 -34.30 43.56 -14.14
CA GLN A 197 -34.71 43.81 -15.52
C GLN A 197 -35.84 44.84 -15.58
N ALA A 198 -36.87 44.72 -14.74
CA ALA A 198 -37.97 45.68 -14.68
C ALA A 198 -37.51 47.10 -14.31
N VAL A 199 -36.54 47.22 -13.38
CA VAL A 199 -35.89 48.50 -13.04
C VAL A 199 -35.15 49.09 -14.25
N THR A 200 -34.45 48.26 -15.03
CA THR A 200 -33.75 48.70 -16.25
C THR A 200 -34.73 49.20 -17.30
N ASP A 201 -35.81 48.44 -17.55
CA ASP A 201 -36.88 48.83 -18.47
C ASP A 201 -37.54 50.15 -18.07
N PHE A 202 -37.74 50.38 -16.75
CA PHE A 202 -38.22 51.64 -16.22
C PHE A 202 -37.29 52.81 -16.58
N TYR A 203 -35.98 52.68 -16.34
CA TYR A 203 -35.02 53.73 -16.69
C TYR A 203 -34.92 53.99 -18.20
N ASP A 204 -35.01 52.94 -19.03
CA ASP A 204 -35.06 53.10 -20.49
C ASP A 204 -36.33 53.87 -20.92
N SER A 205 -37.46 53.65 -20.26
CA SER A 205 -38.69 54.43 -20.50
C SER A 205 -38.56 55.89 -20.09
N GLU A 206 -37.83 56.18 -19.00
CA GLU A 206 -37.55 57.55 -18.56
C GLU A 206 -36.66 58.30 -19.56
N ARG A 207 -35.64 57.62 -20.12
CA ARG A 207 -34.82 58.19 -21.20
C ARG A 207 -35.66 58.48 -22.45
N LEU A 208 -36.57 57.58 -22.82
CA LEU A 208 -37.45 57.79 -23.96
C LEU A 208 -38.32 59.03 -23.77
N ILE A 209 -38.87 59.26 -22.57
CA ILE A 209 -39.64 60.47 -22.24
C ILE A 209 -38.77 61.72 -22.46
N GLN A 210 -37.54 61.73 -21.96
CA GLN A 210 -36.62 62.87 -22.16
C GLN A 210 -36.35 63.13 -23.65
N GLU A 211 -36.13 62.07 -24.44
CA GLU A 211 -35.90 62.18 -25.89
C GLU A 211 -37.11 62.78 -26.63
N VAL A 212 -38.33 62.32 -26.32
CA VAL A 212 -39.54 62.84 -26.98
C VAL A 212 -39.89 64.27 -26.52
N GLU A 213 -39.62 64.63 -25.27
CA GLU A 213 -39.77 66.01 -24.79
C GLU A 213 -38.80 66.98 -25.47
N ILE A 214 -37.53 66.57 -25.64
CA ILE A 214 -36.55 67.34 -26.40
C ILE A 214 -37.02 67.53 -27.85
N ASN A 215 -37.56 66.48 -28.47
CA ASN A 215 -38.09 66.57 -29.83
C ASN A 215 -39.29 67.53 -29.91
N LEU A 216 -40.23 67.47 -28.96
CA LEU A 216 -41.35 68.42 -28.88
C LEU A 216 -40.85 69.87 -28.75
N GLN A 217 -39.86 70.12 -27.89
CA GLN A 217 -39.24 71.44 -27.75
C GLN A 217 -38.60 71.91 -29.06
N GLN A 218 -37.89 71.04 -29.78
CA GLN A 218 -37.29 71.36 -31.07
C GLN A 218 -38.35 71.66 -32.14
N VAL A 219 -39.44 70.90 -32.20
CA VAL A 219 -40.57 71.16 -33.10
C VAL A 219 -41.16 72.55 -32.84
N VAL A 220 -41.42 72.88 -31.58
CA VAL A 220 -41.95 74.20 -31.18
C VAL A 220 -40.96 75.33 -31.52
N GLN A 221 -39.67 75.15 -31.25
CA GLN A 221 -38.64 76.13 -31.60
C GLN A 221 -38.55 76.35 -33.12
N ASN A 222 -38.58 75.28 -33.90
CA ASN A 222 -38.55 75.34 -35.35
C ASN A 222 -39.76 76.08 -35.90
N ILE A 223 -40.96 75.84 -35.37
CA ILE A 223 -42.18 76.56 -35.76
C ILE A 223 -42.07 78.05 -35.41
N ASN A 224 -41.64 78.38 -34.19
CA ASN A 224 -41.52 79.77 -33.74
C ASN A 224 -40.47 80.56 -34.53
N ALA A 225 -39.43 79.91 -35.03
CA ALA A 225 -38.40 80.55 -35.87
C ALA A 225 -38.94 81.00 -37.24
N GLN A 226 -40.05 80.43 -37.72
CA GLN A 226 -40.56 80.69 -39.08
C GLN A 226 -41.00 82.14 -39.28
N ASP A 227 -41.56 82.81 -38.26
CA ASP A 227 -41.90 84.24 -38.36
C ASP A 227 -40.67 85.12 -38.56
N GLY A 228 -39.55 84.78 -37.91
CA GLY A 228 -38.27 85.43 -38.10
C GLY A 228 -37.73 85.24 -39.53
N ILE A 229 -37.80 84.01 -40.03
CA ILE A 229 -37.38 83.66 -41.41
C ILE A 229 -38.21 84.42 -42.45
N ILE A 230 -39.52 84.50 -42.26
CA ILE A 230 -40.43 85.25 -43.16
C ILE A 230 -40.13 86.75 -43.10
N ALA A 231 -39.90 87.31 -41.91
CA ALA A 231 -39.57 88.72 -41.73
C ALA A 231 -38.23 89.09 -42.40
N GLU A 232 -37.19 88.27 -42.20
CA GLU A 232 -35.87 88.44 -42.82
C GLU A 232 -35.96 88.36 -44.36
N ALA A 233 -36.67 87.34 -44.88
CA ALA A 233 -36.89 87.19 -46.32
C ALA A 233 -37.65 88.37 -46.94
N ASN A 234 -38.64 88.93 -46.24
CA ASN A 234 -39.34 90.13 -46.69
C ASN A 234 -38.46 91.38 -46.63
N ALA A 235 -37.63 91.53 -45.59
CA ALA A 235 -36.68 92.63 -45.49
C ALA A 235 -35.66 92.61 -46.64
N GLU A 236 -35.15 91.43 -47.01
CA GLU A 236 -34.26 91.28 -48.17
C GLU A 236 -34.95 91.66 -49.49
N LYS A 237 -36.24 91.34 -49.69
CA LYS A 237 -37.01 91.78 -50.86
C LYS A 237 -37.19 93.30 -50.91
N VAL A 238 -37.45 93.93 -49.76
CA VAL A 238 -37.55 95.40 -49.66
C VAL A 238 -36.20 96.04 -50.01
N ALA A 239 -35.10 95.55 -49.43
CA ALA A 239 -33.75 96.04 -49.73
C ALA A 239 -33.39 95.89 -51.23
N ALA A 240 -33.78 94.78 -51.87
CA ALA A 240 -33.59 94.59 -53.30
C ALA A 240 -34.42 95.59 -54.14
N THR A 241 -35.63 95.93 -53.69
CA THR A 241 -36.48 96.94 -54.33
C THR A 241 -35.88 98.35 -54.19
N GLU A 242 -35.43 98.71 -52.99
CA GLU A 242 -34.74 99.98 -52.72
C GLU A 242 -33.47 100.14 -53.57
N ALA A 243 -32.72 99.04 -53.78
CA ALA A 243 -31.55 99.04 -54.65
C ALA A 243 -31.91 99.35 -56.12
N VAL A 244 -33.05 98.84 -56.61
CA VAL A 244 -33.55 99.15 -57.96
C VAL A 244 -34.00 100.60 -58.06
N GLU A 245 -34.70 101.14 -57.06
CA GLU A 245 -35.10 102.56 -57.03
C GLU A 245 -33.88 103.49 -57.02
N ALA A 246 -32.85 103.16 -56.24
CA ALA A 246 -31.60 103.90 -56.22
C ALA A 246 -30.89 103.87 -57.58
N ALA A 247 -30.81 102.69 -58.22
CA ALA A 247 -30.22 102.55 -59.55
C ALA A 247 -31.02 103.29 -60.64
N LEU A 248 -32.35 103.30 -60.55
CA LEU A 248 -33.22 104.06 -61.45
C LEU A 248 -32.99 105.56 -61.31
N SER A 249 -32.92 106.07 -60.08
CA SER A 249 -32.64 107.48 -59.81
C SER A 249 -31.29 107.91 -60.39
N VAL A 250 -30.26 107.07 -60.28
CA VAL A 250 -28.95 107.31 -60.90
C VAL A 250 -29.09 107.37 -62.43
N PHE A 251 -29.80 106.41 -63.04
CA PHE A 251 -30.03 106.39 -64.49
C PHE A 251 -30.79 107.63 -64.99
N GLU A 252 -31.86 108.04 -64.32
CA GLU A 252 -32.64 109.24 -64.66
C GLU A 252 -31.80 110.51 -64.54
N ASN A 253 -31.02 110.65 -63.47
CA ASN A 253 -30.09 111.78 -63.30
C ASN A 253 -29.06 111.84 -64.44
N LYS A 254 -28.52 110.69 -64.86
CA LYS A 254 -27.59 110.62 -66.01
C LYS A 254 -28.30 110.92 -67.34
N GLN A 255 -29.57 110.57 -67.49
CA GLN A 255 -30.39 110.94 -68.66
C GLN A 255 -30.64 112.45 -68.74
N VAL A 256 -30.91 113.11 -67.61
CA VAL A 256 -31.04 114.57 -67.52
C VAL A 256 -29.71 115.27 -67.83
N ALA A 257 -28.60 114.73 -67.30
CA ALA A 257 -27.26 115.24 -67.61
C ALA A 257 -26.91 115.12 -69.10
N GLN A 258 -27.25 114.00 -69.75
CA GLN A 258 -27.11 113.82 -71.20
C GLN A 258 -27.93 114.87 -71.97
N SER A 259 -29.19 115.07 -71.61
CA SER A 259 -30.08 116.06 -72.25
C SER A 259 -29.55 117.50 -72.10
N SER A 260 -28.99 117.82 -70.92
CA SER A 260 -28.39 119.12 -70.64
C SER A 260 -27.08 119.34 -71.41
N ALA A 261 -26.22 118.33 -71.48
CA ALA A 261 -24.99 118.36 -72.28
C ALA A 261 -25.30 118.54 -73.77
N GLN A 262 -26.35 117.88 -74.26
CA GLN A 262 -26.79 117.98 -75.65
C GLN A 262 -27.37 119.37 -75.98
N ALA A 263 -28.21 119.93 -75.12
CA ALA A 263 -28.71 121.29 -75.27
C ALA A 263 -27.58 122.34 -75.23
N ALA A 264 -26.58 122.16 -74.36
CA ALA A 264 -25.40 123.02 -74.31
C ALA A 264 -24.56 122.91 -75.60
N ALA A 265 -24.33 121.69 -76.10
CA ALA A 265 -23.62 121.47 -77.35
C ALA A 265 -24.36 122.08 -78.55
N GLU A 266 -25.68 121.98 -78.63
CA GLU A 266 -26.48 122.64 -79.68
C GLU A 266 -26.37 124.17 -79.64
N GLN A 267 -26.29 124.78 -78.46
CA GLN A 267 -26.06 126.23 -78.35
C GLN A 267 -24.65 126.61 -78.80
N VAL A 268 -23.63 125.87 -78.37
CA VAL A 268 -22.24 126.09 -78.80
C VAL A 268 -22.10 125.90 -80.32
N GLN A 269 -22.75 124.88 -80.88
CA GLN A 269 -22.79 124.65 -82.32
C GLN A 269 -23.45 125.82 -83.07
N LYS A 270 -24.59 126.34 -82.59
CA LYS A 270 -25.24 127.53 -83.19
C LYS A 270 -24.34 128.76 -83.17
N VAL A 271 -23.60 128.97 -82.07
CA VAL A 271 -22.62 130.07 -81.96
C VAL A 271 -21.47 129.87 -82.94
N TYR A 272 -20.92 128.66 -83.02
CA TYR A 272 -19.88 128.32 -83.99
C TYR A 272 -20.33 128.53 -85.45
N GLU A 273 -21.52 128.07 -85.82
CA GLU A 273 -22.11 128.25 -87.15
C GLU A 273 -22.38 129.74 -87.48
N ALA A 274 -22.86 130.52 -86.51
CA ALA A 274 -23.06 131.96 -86.66
C ALA A 274 -21.73 132.71 -86.84
N VAL A 275 -20.69 132.33 -86.08
CA VAL A 275 -19.34 132.87 -86.22
C VAL A 275 -18.75 132.51 -87.57
N LEU A 276 -18.93 131.28 -88.06
CA LEU A 276 -18.56 130.87 -89.41
C LEU A 276 -19.26 131.72 -90.49
N ALA A 277 -20.59 131.84 -90.40
CA ALA A 277 -21.40 132.58 -91.37
C ALA A 277 -21.05 134.08 -91.43
N TYR A 278 -20.60 134.66 -90.31
CA TYR A 278 -20.15 136.05 -90.25
C TYR A 278 -18.68 136.22 -90.63
N ALA A 279 -17.79 135.40 -90.08
CA ALA A 279 -16.35 135.55 -90.23
C ALA A 279 -15.88 135.14 -91.63
N VAL A 280 -16.41 134.08 -92.24
CA VAL A 280 -15.92 133.59 -93.55
C VAL A 280 -16.11 134.63 -94.67
N PRO A 281 -17.29 135.27 -94.85
CA PRO A 281 -17.44 136.33 -95.84
C PRO A 281 -16.53 137.53 -95.57
N GLN A 282 -16.33 137.89 -94.29
CA GLN A 282 -15.45 138.99 -93.89
C GLN A 282 -13.98 138.67 -94.16
N ILE A 283 -13.55 137.45 -93.84
CA ILE A 283 -12.22 136.91 -94.16
C ILE A 283 -12.01 136.98 -95.68
N ASN A 284 -12.92 136.42 -96.48
CA ASN A 284 -12.80 136.41 -97.94
C ASN A 284 -12.74 137.82 -98.55
N MET A 285 -13.58 138.75 -98.04
CA MET A 285 -13.56 140.15 -98.47
C MET A 285 -12.25 140.82 -98.09
N LEU A 286 -11.79 140.64 -96.84
CA LEU A 286 -10.53 141.18 -96.35
C LEU A 286 -9.33 140.58 -97.11
N GLU A 287 -9.35 139.31 -97.48
CA GLU A 287 -8.29 138.70 -98.30
C GLU A 287 -8.26 139.28 -99.71
N ASN A 288 -9.42 139.53 -100.31
CA ASN A 288 -9.52 140.14 -101.63
C ASN A 288 -9.03 141.60 -101.61
N THR A 289 -9.49 142.40 -100.63
CA THR A 289 -9.01 143.78 -100.42
C THR A 289 -7.53 143.81 -100.09
N ARG A 290 -7.03 142.88 -99.26
CA ARG A 290 -5.60 142.74 -98.97
C ARG A 290 -4.81 142.47 -100.25
N GLY A 291 -5.34 141.63 -101.14
CA GLY A 291 -4.75 141.37 -102.46
C GLY A 291 -4.65 142.63 -103.32
N GLN A 292 -5.72 143.45 -103.34
CA GLN A 292 -5.75 144.74 -104.06
C GLN A 292 -4.78 145.77 -103.47
N VAL A 293 -4.80 145.96 -102.15
CA VAL A 293 -3.91 146.87 -101.40
C VAL A 293 -2.44 146.49 -101.61
N LEU A 294 -2.10 145.19 -101.59
CA LEU A 294 -0.75 144.72 -101.90
C LEU A 294 -0.33 145.06 -103.34
N GLN A 295 -1.26 144.98 -104.29
CA GLN A 295 -1.02 145.33 -105.68
C GLN A 295 -0.80 146.83 -105.85
N GLU A 296 -1.57 147.65 -105.14
CA GLU A 296 -1.48 149.11 -105.13
C GLU A 296 -0.19 149.61 -104.45
N ILE A 297 0.22 149.01 -103.33
CA ILE A 297 1.55 149.20 -102.72
C ILE A 297 2.65 148.92 -103.74
N THR A 298 2.53 147.82 -104.48
CA THR A 298 3.53 147.43 -105.49
C THR A 298 3.62 148.48 -106.61
N ILE A 299 2.48 148.97 -107.10
CA ILE A 299 2.42 150.01 -108.14
C ILE A 299 3.00 151.33 -107.62
N LEU A 300 2.52 151.83 -106.48
CA LEU A 300 2.97 153.10 -105.90
C LEU A 300 4.47 153.09 -105.57
N THR A 301 4.99 151.96 -105.10
CA THR A 301 6.43 151.78 -104.85
C THR A 301 7.23 151.85 -106.14
N ALA A 302 6.73 151.25 -107.23
CA ALA A 302 7.38 151.30 -108.55
C ALA A 302 7.33 152.71 -109.16
N GLU A 303 6.19 153.40 -109.09
CA GLU A 303 6.03 154.79 -109.56
C GLU A 303 6.93 155.77 -108.81
N LEU A 304 7.05 155.62 -107.48
CA LEU A 304 7.99 156.40 -106.67
C LEU A 304 9.44 156.21 -107.10
N ALA A 305 9.85 155.01 -107.47
CA ALA A 305 11.23 154.70 -107.84
C ALA A 305 11.68 155.36 -109.15
N GLU A 306 10.75 155.71 -110.05
CA GLU A 306 11.02 156.41 -111.32
C GLU A 306 11.04 157.94 -111.20
N LEU A 307 10.55 158.50 -110.08
CA LEU A 307 10.49 159.93 -109.83
C LEU A 307 11.72 160.42 -109.02
N ASP A 308 12.37 161.49 -109.48
CA ASP A 308 13.38 162.22 -108.71
C ASP A 308 12.73 162.84 -107.46
N ALA A 309 13.37 162.73 -106.30
CA ALA A 309 12.85 163.20 -105.01
C ALA A 309 12.56 164.72 -104.94
N SER A 310 13.14 165.50 -105.87
CA SER A 310 12.85 166.93 -106.03
C SER A 310 11.60 167.19 -106.88
N ASN A 311 10.98 166.16 -107.48
CA ASN A 311 9.75 166.26 -108.25
C ASN A 311 8.53 166.44 -107.31
N PRO A 312 7.68 167.44 -107.56
CA PRO A 312 6.48 167.68 -106.76
C PRO A 312 5.51 166.48 -106.68
N GLU A 313 5.52 165.53 -107.63
CA GLU A 313 4.71 164.30 -107.56
C GLU A 313 5.27 163.23 -106.59
N TYR A 314 6.59 163.20 -106.31
CA TYR A 314 7.23 162.18 -105.45
C TYR A 314 6.72 162.25 -104.00
N THR A 315 6.67 163.46 -103.42
CA THR A 315 6.22 163.65 -102.03
C THR A 315 4.75 163.23 -101.85
N SER A 316 3.94 163.44 -102.88
CA SER A 316 2.53 163.03 -102.88
C SER A 316 2.39 161.51 -102.96
N LYS A 317 3.07 160.87 -103.91
CA LYS A 317 3.06 159.40 -104.09
C LYS A 317 3.62 158.66 -102.87
N GLN A 318 4.62 159.21 -102.18
CA GLN A 318 5.22 158.62 -100.98
C GLN A 318 4.27 158.66 -99.79
N ALA A 319 3.49 159.72 -99.65
CA ALA A 319 2.43 159.80 -98.65
C ALA A 319 1.32 158.78 -98.96
N GLU A 320 0.99 158.59 -100.24
CA GLU A 320 0.02 157.60 -100.72
C GLU A 320 0.46 156.18 -100.37
N LEU A 321 1.70 155.78 -100.68
CA LEU A 321 2.26 154.46 -100.35
C LEU A 321 2.20 154.15 -98.84
N ARG A 322 2.59 155.11 -97.99
CA ARG A 322 2.54 154.92 -96.52
C ARG A 322 1.12 154.74 -96.01
N THR A 323 0.15 155.42 -96.61
CA THR A 323 -1.26 155.23 -96.27
C THR A 323 -1.71 153.82 -96.64
N VAL A 324 -1.36 153.34 -97.85
CA VAL A 324 -1.75 151.99 -98.30
C VAL A 324 -1.03 150.87 -97.50
N GLU A 325 0.24 151.06 -97.11
CA GLU A 325 0.95 150.13 -96.20
C GLU A 325 0.31 150.06 -94.81
N ALA A 326 -0.15 151.18 -94.27
CA ALA A 326 -0.88 151.21 -93.01
C ALA A 326 -2.23 150.47 -93.11
N GLU A 327 -2.91 150.56 -94.25
CA GLU A 327 -4.13 149.78 -94.53
C GLU A 327 -3.86 148.27 -94.56
N LEU A 328 -2.73 147.83 -95.14
CA LEU A 328 -2.35 146.41 -95.16
C LEU A 328 -2.16 145.82 -93.75
N VAL A 329 -1.52 146.57 -92.85
CA VAL A 329 -1.33 146.15 -91.44
C VAL A 329 -2.69 146.05 -90.74
N GLN A 330 -3.58 147.01 -90.94
CA GLN A 330 -4.93 146.94 -90.40
C GLN A 330 -5.71 145.74 -90.94
N LEU A 331 -5.57 145.42 -92.22
CA LEU A 331 -6.19 144.26 -92.86
C LEU A 331 -5.70 142.92 -92.28
N ASN A 332 -4.39 142.75 -92.10
CA ASN A 332 -3.82 141.53 -91.50
C ASN A 332 -4.28 141.33 -90.05
N ASN A 333 -4.34 142.41 -89.25
CA ASN A 333 -4.85 142.34 -87.87
C ASN A 333 -6.34 141.94 -87.82
N ARG A 334 -7.15 142.45 -88.76
CA ARG A 334 -8.56 142.06 -88.87
C ARG A 334 -8.70 140.59 -89.27
N LEU A 335 -7.92 140.13 -90.24
CA LEU A 335 -7.88 138.73 -90.68
C LEU A 335 -7.50 137.76 -89.55
N LEU A 336 -6.45 138.09 -88.79
CA LEU A 336 -6.02 137.30 -87.63
C LEU A 336 -7.12 137.23 -86.56
N THR A 337 -7.81 138.35 -86.31
CA THR A 337 -8.92 138.42 -85.34
C THR A 337 -10.06 137.47 -85.74
N PHE A 338 -10.48 137.50 -87.01
CA PHE A 338 -11.54 136.60 -87.50
C PHE A 338 -11.12 135.13 -87.49
N ASN A 339 -9.90 134.80 -87.92
CA ASN A 339 -9.39 133.43 -87.91
C ASN A 339 -9.27 132.86 -86.48
N THR A 340 -8.84 133.69 -85.52
CA THR A 340 -8.74 133.29 -84.10
C THR A 340 -10.11 133.06 -83.48
N ALA A 341 -11.11 133.89 -83.83
CA ALA A 341 -12.48 133.71 -83.38
C ALA A 341 -13.09 132.39 -83.90
N VAL A 342 -12.87 132.04 -85.17
CA VAL A 342 -13.33 130.76 -85.75
C VAL A 342 -12.65 129.56 -85.08
N ALA A 343 -11.33 129.60 -84.88
CA ALA A 343 -10.60 128.50 -84.23
C ALA A 343 -11.05 128.29 -82.77
N THR A 344 -11.22 129.38 -82.01
CA THR A 344 -11.67 129.33 -80.61
C THR A 344 -13.06 128.71 -80.47
N GLU A 345 -14.00 129.09 -81.35
CA GLU A 345 -15.35 128.52 -81.32
C GLU A 345 -15.38 127.08 -81.86
N ASN A 346 -14.47 126.70 -82.76
CA ASN A 346 -14.31 125.32 -83.19
C ASN A 346 -13.87 124.40 -82.04
N ASP A 347 -12.87 124.83 -81.25
CA ASP A 347 -12.41 124.07 -80.08
C ASP A 347 -13.51 123.93 -79.02
N ARG A 348 -14.32 124.99 -78.82
CA ARG A 348 -15.51 124.93 -77.95
C ARG A 348 -16.54 123.93 -78.47
N ASN A 349 -16.77 123.90 -79.79
CA ASN A 349 -17.69 122.96 -80.42
C ASN A 349 -17.22 121.50 -80.29
N GLU A 350 -15.95 121.21 -80.54
CA GLU A 350 -15.39 119.86 -80.39
C GLU A 350 -15.35 119.40 -78.92
N ALA A 351 -15.02 120.29 -77.97
CA ALA A 351 -15.11 120.00 -76.54
C ALA A 351 -16.57 119.70 -76.11
N ALA A 352 -17.55 120.43 -76.65
CA ALA A 352 -18.96 120.18 -76.37
C ALA A 352 -19.44 118.83 -76.94
N LYS A 353 -19.00 118.43 -78.14
CA LYS A 353 -19.26 117.10 -78.70
C LYS A 353 -18.67 115.98 -77.84
N ALA A 354 -17.44 116.14 -77.35
CA ALA A 354 -16.81 115.18 -76.46
C ALA A 354 -17.57 115.06 -75.11
N ALA A 355 -18.05 116.17 -74.56
CA ALA A 355 -18.88 116.16 -73.35
C ALA A 355 -20.21 115.42 -73.55
N VAL A 356 -20.85 115.55 -74.72
CA VAL A 356 -22.04 114.77 -75.07
C VAL A 356 -21.72 113.27 -75.18
N ALA A 357 -20.61 112.90 -75.82
CA ALA A 357 -20.19 111.51 -75.93
C ALA A 357 -19.94 110.86 -74.55
N ASN A 358 -19.28 111.57 -73.64
CA ASN A 358 -19.07 111.12 -72.26
C ASN A 358 -20.39 110.98 -71.50
N ALA A 359 -21.31 111.95 -71.63
CA ALA A 359 -22.62 111.87 -70.98
C ALA A 359 -23.48 110.70 -71.52
N ILE A 360 -23.33 110.33 -72.79
CA ILE A 360 -23.95 109.14 -73.38
C ILE A 360 -23.33 107.86 -72.80
N ALA A 361 -22.01 107.78 -72.68
CA ALA A 361 -21.33 106.63 -72.08
C ALA A 361 -21.74 106.42 -70.62
N GLU A 362 -21.72 107.47 -69.80
CA GLU A 362 -22.14 107.42 -68.39
C GLU A 362 -23.62 107.02 -68.22
N LYS A 363 -24.49 107.47 -69.13
CA LYS A 363 -25.88 107.01 -69.16
C LYS A 363 -25.99 105.53 -69.49
N ASN A 364 -25.23 105.04 -70.47
CA ASN A 364 -25.28 103.63 -70.87
C ASN A 364 -24.75 102.71 -69.76
N ASP A 365 -23.69 103.11 -69.05
CA ASP A 365 -23.19 102.39 -67.88
C ASP A 365 -24.22 102.37 -66.74
N ALA A 366 -24.87 103.51 -66.47
CA ALA A 366 -25.98 103.58 -65.51
C ALA A 366 -27.19 102.74 -65.94
N ALA A 367 -27.48 102.64 -67.24
CA ALA A 367 -28.53 101.78 -67.77
C ALA A 367 -28.20 100.29 -67.59
N ALA A 368 -26.95 99.89 -67.84
CA ALA A 368 -26.49 98.52 -67.63
C ALA A 368 -26.52 98.15 -66.14
N ALA A 369 -26.08 99.05 -65.25
CA ALA A 369 -26.18 98.86 -63.81
C ALA A 369 -27.64 98.71 -63.36
N TYR A 370 -28.55 99.57 -63.83
CA TYR A 370 -29.98 99.46 -63.54
C TYR A 370 -30.58 98.12 -64.00
N GLN A 371 -30.24 97.66 -65.21
CA GLN A 371 -30.69 96.36 -65.73
C GLN A 371 -30.14 95.18 -64.92
N GLN A 372 -28.89 95.25 -64.48
CA GLN A 372 -28.31 94.22 -63.61
C GLN A 372 -29.02 94.18 -62.25
N THR A 373 -29.29 95.33 -61.64
CA THR A 373 -30.00 95.40 -60.35
C THR A 373 -31.44 94.85 -60.46
N LEU A 374 -32.11 95.01 -61.61
CA LEU A 374 -33.41 94.38 -61.87
C LEU A 374 -33.33 92.84 -61.89
N ILE A 375 -32.29 92.27 -62.50
CA ILE A 375 -32.07 90.82 -62.52
C ILE A 375 -31.76 90.30 -61.10
N ASP A 376 -30.94 91.03 -60.35
CA ASP A 376 -30.59 90.69 -58.98
C ASP A 376 -31.82 90.76 -58.06
N GLN A 377 -32.72 91.74 -58.26
CA GLN A 377 -34.00 91.82 -57.58
C GLN A 377 -34.87 90.59 -57.89
N GLN A 378 -35.06 90.23 -59.17
CA GLN A 378 -35.86 89.07 -59.55
C GLN A 378 -35.32 87.77 -58.95
N THR A 379 -34.00 87.59 -58.94
CA THR A 379 -33.35 86.42 -58.36
C THR A 379 -33.56 86.37 -56.85
N THR A 380 -33.39 87.51 -56.18
CA THR A 380 -33.63 87.63 -54.72
C THR A 380 -35.08 87.35 -54.38
N GLU A 381 -36.03 87.92 -55.12
CA GLU A 381 -37.46 87.65 -54.94
C GLU A 381 -37.79 86.18 -55.12
N GLN A 382 -37.23 85.50 -56.12
CA GLN A 382 -37.47 84.08 -56.34
C GLN A 382 -36.98 83.23 -55.15
N VAL A 383 -35.76 83.47 -54.68
CA VAL A 383 -35.18 82.73 -53.53
C VAL A 383 -35.97 83.02 -52.25
N MET A 384 -36.27 84.29 -51.98
CA MET A 384 -37.00 84.68 -50.77
C MET A 384 -38.45 84.21 -50.79
N ASN A 385 -39.14 84.22 -51.93
CA ASN A 385 -40.46 83.61 -52.06
C ASN A 385 -40.41 82.09 -51.81
N GLY A 386 -39.34 81.41 -52.23
CA GLY A 386 -39.09 80.01 -51.89
C GLY A 386 -38.99 79.78 -50.39
N LYS A 387 -38.12 80.54 -49.70
CA LYS A 387 -37.98 80.49 -48.24
C LYS A 387 -39.29 80.80 -47.51
N ILE A 388 -40.04 81.82 -47.95
CA ILE A 388 -41.35 82.17 -47.38
C ILE A 388 -42.33 81.02 -47.57
N THR A 389 -42.34 80.37 -48.73
CA THR A 389 -43.25 79.24 -49.02
C THR A 389 -42.94 78.05 -48.12
N GLU A 390 -41.66 77.70 -47.95
CA GLU A 390 -41.23 76.61 -47.04
C GLU A 390 -41.57 76.94 -45.58
N ALA A 391 -41.28 78.17 -45.14
CA ALA A 391 -41.59 78.62 -43.79
C ALA A 391 -43.11 78.62 -43.52
N GLN A 392 -43.90 79.05 -44.50
CA GLN A 392 -45.36 79.02 -44.41
C GLN A 392 -45.90 77.59 -44.39
N ALA A 393 -45.33 76.66 -45.17
CA ALA A 393 -45.71 75.25 -45.14
C ALA A 393 -45.46 74.62 -43.75
N ILE A 394 -44.33 74.95 -43.10
CA ILE A 394 -44.05 74.51 -41.73
C ILE A 394 -45.08 75.11 -40.74
N LYS A 395 -45.44 76.40 -40.90
CA LYS A 395 -46.48 77.02 -40.07
C LYS A 395 -47.86 76.41 -40.29
N ASP A 396 -48.22 76.10 -41.53
CA ASP A 396 -49.51 75.49 -41.88
C ASP A 396 -49.60 74.06 -41.31
N GLN A 397 -48.46 73.35 -41.24
CA GLN A 397 -48.33 72.04 -40.62
C GLN A 397 -48.09 72.09 -39.10
N ALA A 398 -47.94 73.27 -38.49
CA ALA A 398 -47.53 73.42 -37.09
C ALA A 398 -48.44 72.66 -36.13
N ALA A 399 -49.76 72.76 -36.31
CA ALA A 399 -50.73 72.05 -35.47
C ALA A 399 -50.56 70.53 -35.56
N GLN A 400 -50.29 69.99 -36.76
CA GLN A 400 -50.08 68.56 -36.95
C GLN A 400 -48.76 68.11 -36.31
N LEU A 401 -47.66 68.83 -36.58
CA LEU A 401 -46.34 68.49 -36.04
C LEU A 401 -46.31 68.54 -34.51
N ILE A 402 -46.98 69.53 -33.91
CA ILE A 402 -47.15 69.62 -32.45
C ILE A 402 -47.97 68.43 -31.94
N THR A 403 -49.12 68.14 -32.59
CA THR A 403 -49.98 67.01 -32.19
C THR A 403 -49.22 65.68 -32.23
N GLU A 404 -48.49 65.39 -33.31
CA GLU A 404 -47.69 64.17 -33.43
C GLU A 404 -46.62 64.05 -32.33
N ALA A 405 -45.96 65.16 -31.99
CA ALA A 405 -44.97 65.21 -30.91
C ALA A 405 -45.61 65.06 -29.52
N GLU A 406 -46.77 65.68 -29.28
CA GLU A 406 -47.54 65.53 -28.03
C GLU A 406 -48.07 64.10 -27.85
N GLU A 407 -48.56 63.46 -28.91
CA GLU A 407 -49.01 62.06 -28.89
C GLU A 407 -47.83 61.11 -28.60
N ALA A 408 -46.63 61.40 -29.13
CA ALA A 408 -45.42 60.65 -28.81
C ALA A 408 -45.04 60.79 -27.33
N CYS A 409 -45.10 62.01 -26.77
CA CYS A 409 -44.91 62.25 -25.34
C CYS A 409 -45.94 61.47 -24.51
N GLN A 410 -47.23 61.56 -24.85
CA GLN A 410 -48.29 60.87 -24.12
C GLN A 410 -48.10 59.34 -24.14
N SER A 411 -47.74 58.79 -25.30
CA SER A 411 -47.45 57.35 -25.44
C SER A 411 -46.24 56.92 -24.59
N ALA A 412 -45.18 57.74 -24.53
CA ALA A 412 -44.02 57.48 -23.70
C ALA A 412 -44.37 57.51 -22.19
N TYR A 413 -45.19 58.47 -21.75
CA TYR A 413 -45.69 58.53 -20.38
C TYR A 413 -46.56 57.31 -20.01
N GLN A 414 -47.47 56.90 -20.89
CA GLN A 414 -48.28 55.69 -20.67
C GLN A 414 -47.42 54.43 -20.57
N ASN A 415 -46.38 54.31 -21.41
CA ASN A 415 -45.43 53.20 -21.33
C ASN A 415 -44.71 53.21 -19.97
N GLN A 416 -44.26 54.37 -19.49
CA GLN A 416 -43.62 54.47 -18.17
C GLN A 416 -44.56 54.04 -17.03
N GLU A 417 -45.85 54.39 -17.07
CA GLU A 417 -46.82 53.90 -16.07
C GLU A 417 -46.91 52.37 -16.06
N VAL A 418 -46.90 51.72 -17.23
CA VAL A 418 -46.84 50.25 -17.33
C VAL A 418 -45.54 49.72 -16.72
N LYS A 419 -44.39 50.34 -17.03
CA LYS A 419 -43.08 49.92 -16.49
C LYS A 419 -42.98 50.08 -14.97
N ILE A 420 -43.61 51.11 -14.40
CA ILE A 420 -43.72 51.26 -12.94
C ILE A 420 -44.53 50.09 -12.35
N SER A 421 -45.66 49.73 -12.96
CA SER A 421 -46.47 48.59 -12.49
C SER A 421 -45.71 47.27 -12.55
N GLU A 422 -45.04 46.99 -13.68
CA GLU A 422 -44.21 45.79 -13.87
C GLU A 422 -43.09 45.71 -12.82
N MET A 423 -42.46 46.85 -12.49
CA MET A 423 -41.44 46.92 -11.45
C MET A 423 -42.00 46.60 -10.05
N TYR A 424 -43.20 47.10 -9.71
CA TYR A 424 -43.85 46.78 -8.43
C TYR A 424 -44.27 45.30 -8.34
N ASP A 425 -44.80 44.73 -9.42
CA ASP A 425 -45.16 43.31 -9.45
C ASP A 425 -43.91 42.43 -9.28
N ALA A 426 -42.82 42.74 -9.99
CA ALA A 426 -41.55 42.02 -9.84
C ALA A 426 -40.94 42.16 -8.43
N GLN A 427 -41.06 43.33 -7.80
CA GLN A 427 -40.65 43.53 -6.41
C GLN A 427 -41.48 42.67 -5.45
N ALA A 428 -42.80 42.59 -5.64
CA ALA A 428 -43.68 41.77 -4.82
C ALA A 428 -43.38 40.26 -4.97
N GLU A 429 -43.12 39.79 -6.20
CA GLU A 429 -42.68 38.40 -6.45
C GLU A 429 -41.36 38.09 -5.77
N LYS A 430 -40.40 39.03 -5.82
CA LYS A 430 -39.13 38.88 -5.10
C LYS A 430 -39.34 38.77 -3.60
N ASP A 431 -40.11 39.67 -3.01
CA ASP A 431 -40.37 39.67 -1.57
C ASP A 431 -41.09 38.38 -1.13
N GLN A 432 -41.98 37.84 -1.97
CA GLN A 432 -42.61 36.55 -1.73
C GLN A 432 -41.61 35.39 -1.82
N ALA A 433 -40.72 35.38 -2.81
CA ALA A 433 -39.68 34.35 -2.93
C ALA A 433 -38.74 34.32 -1.71
N ILE A 434 -38.42 35.50 -1.15
CA ILE A 434 -37.61 35.63 0.07
C ILE A 434 -38.34 35.05 1.29
N LYS A 435 -39.65 35.33 1.43
CA LYS A 435 -40.48 34.74 2.50
C LYS A 435 -40.54 33.21 2.37
N ASP A 436 -40.81 32.70 1.18
CA ASP A 436 -40.86 31.26 0.91
C ASP A 436 -39.53 30.59 1.25
N ARG A 437 -38.39 31.19 0.85
CA ARG A 437 -37.06 30.70 1.23
C ARG A 437 -36.89 30.64 2.75
N THR A 438 -37.33 31.68 3.45
CA THR A 438 -37.19 31.76 4.92
C THR A 438 -37.97 30.62 5.60
N ILE A 439 -39.17 30.30 5.10
CA ILE A 439 -39.98 29.17 5.59
C ILE A 439 -39.27 27.83 5.33
N VAL A 440 -38.74 27.63 4.12
CA VAL A 440 -38.02 26.39 3.75
C VAL A 440 -36.79 26.19 4.63
N VAL A 441 -35.99 27.24 4.86
CA VAL A 441 -34.80 27.18 5.73
C VAL A 441 -35.20 26.86 7.16
N ALA A 442 -36.21 27.53 7.72
CA ALA A 442 -36.66 27.27 9.09
C ALA A 442 -37.17 25.83 9.28
N ALA A 443 -37.91 25.30 8.30
CA ALA A 443 -38.39 23.92 8.34
C ALA A 443 -37.25 22.89 8.21
N ALA A 444 -36.24 23.19 7.38
CA ALA A 444 -35.03 22.38 7.26
C ALA A 444 -34.24 22.34 8.55
N ASP A 445 -34.01 23.51 9.18
CA ASP A 445 -33.26 23.63 10.43
C ASP A 445 -33.92 22.82 11.57
N GLU A 446 -35.25 22.90 11.72
CA GLU A 446 -35.95 22.14 12.76
C GLU A 446 -35.86 20.63 12.51
N ALA A 447 -36.02 20.17 11.27
CA ALA A 447 -35.90 18.75 10.93
C ALA A 447 -34.48 18.21 11.18
N ILE A 448 -33.44 18.98 10.82
CA ILE A 448 -32.03 18.63 11.08
C ILE A 448 -31.77 18.56 12.58
N LYS A 449 -32.32 19.50 13.35
CA LYS A 449 -32.20 19.53 14.81
C LYS A 449 -32.86 18.32 15.47
N GLU A 450 -34.08 17.97 15.09
CA GLU A 450 -34.77 16.75 15.59
C GLU A 450 -33.94 15.49 15.30
N SER A 451 -33.41 15.38 14.08
CA SER A 451 -32.54 14.26 13.69
C SER A 451 -31.23 14.23 14.49
N ALA A 452 -30.62 15.39 14.76
CA ALA A 452 -29.42 15.51 15.57
C ALA A 452 -29.68 15.10 17.04
N THR A 453 -30.84 15.44 17.60
CA THR A 453 -31.25 14.97 18.93
C THR A 453 -31.36 13.45 18.97
N ALA A 454 -32.01 12.82 18.00
CA ALA A 454 -32.10 11.36 17.94
C ALA A 454 -30.73 10.66 17.81
N LEU A 455 -29.79 11.30 17.11
CA LEU A 455 -28.40 10.82 17.02
C LEU A 455 -27.68 10.94 18.38
N ALA A 456 -27.90 12.03 19.11
CA ALA A 456 -27.37 12.21 20.46
C ALA A 456 -27.94 11.18 21.45
N ASP A 457 -29.25 10.92 21.43
CA ASP A 457 -29.89 9.89 22.27
C ASP A 457 -29.32 8.49 22.00
N SER A 458 -29.01 8.18 20.73
CA SER A 458 -28.35 6.92 20.35
C SER A 458 -26.92 6.84 20.88
N GLN A 459 -26.19 7.95 20.91
CA GLN A 459 -24.85 8.04 21.49
C GLN A 459 -24.89 7.85 23.01
N ASP A 460 -25.84 8.48 23.70
CA ASP A 460 -26.04 8.32 25.15
C ASP A 460 -26.36 6.87 25.51
N THR A 461 -27.15 6.19 24.68
CA THR A 461 -27.43 4.75 24.84
C THR A 461 -26.15 3.90 24.73
N ILE A 462 -25.28 4.19 23.77
CA ILE A 462 -23.97 3.51 23.65
C ILE A 462 -23.14 3.74 24.90
N ASP A 463 -23.08 4.97 25.40
CA ASP A 463 -22.23 5.29 26.54
C ASP A 463 -22.76 4.67 27.84
N ALA A 464 -24.08 4.58 28.01
CA ALA A 464 -24.70 3.82 29.10
C ALA A 464 -24.34 2.32 29.03
N ILE A 465 -24.44 1.69 27.86
CA ILE A 465 -24.09 0.27 27.69
C ILE A 465 -22.59 0.03 27.89
N LYS A 466 -21.71 0.95 27.48
CA LYS A 466 -20.26 0.85 27.78
C LYS A 466 -20.00 0.84 29.29
N SER A 467 -20.72 1.65 30.06
CA SER A 467 -20.64 1.63 31.52
C SER A 467 -21.10 0.29 32.08
N GLU A 468 -22.17 -0.28 31.56
CA GLU A 468 -22.65 -1.62 31.95
C GLU A 468 -21.61 -2.72 31.62
N VAL A 469 -21.01 -2.69 30.42
CA VAL A 469 -19.90 -3.61 30.05
C VAL A 469 -18.74 -3.48 31.04
N ALA A 470 -18.37 -2.26 31.43
CA ALA A 470 -17.30 -2.04 32.40
C ALA A 470 -17.66 -2.64 33.78
N GLU A 471 -18.89 -2.43 34.26
CA GLU A 471 -19.40 -3.01 35.50
C GLU A 471 -19.38 -4.56 35.47
N LYS A 472 -19.86 -5.17 34.38
CA LYS A 472 -19.85 -6.65 34.25
C LYS A 472 -18.46 -7.24 34.18
N ASN A 473 -17.50 -6.55 33.56
CA ASN A 473 -16.10 -6.99 33.59
C ASN A 473 -15.52 -6.93 35.00
N ILE A 474 -15.85 -5.90 35.78
CA ILE A 474 -15.44 -5.82 37.19
C ILE A 474 -16.04 -6.99 37.97
N GLU A 475 -17.34 -7.26 37.83
CA GLU A 475 -17.99 -8.40 38.50
C GLU A 475 -17.33 -9.75 38.15
N LEU A 476 -16.90 -9.94 36.90
CA LEU A 476 -16.20 -11.14 36.45
C LEU A 476 -14.83 -11.28 37.12
N GLU A 477 -14.03 -10.21 37.14
CA GLU A 477 -12.71 -10.24 37.78
C GLU A 477 -12.84 -10.42 39.30
N GLU A 478 -13.79 -9.74 39.95
CA GLU A 478 -14.10 -9.97 41.37
C GLU A 478 -14.53 -11.41 41.64
N ALA A 479 -15.30 -12.05 40.75
CA ALA A 479 -15.68 -13.45 40.89
C ALA A 479 -14.48 -14.39 40.75
N LYS A 480 -13.57 -14.13 39.80
CA LYS A 480 -12.32 -14.90 39.66
C LYS A 480 -11.47 -14.77 40.92
N ASP A 481 -11.25 -13.56 41.39
CA ASP A 481 -10.48 -13.28 42.61
C ASP A 481 -11.12 -13.92 43.85
N TYR A 482 -12.45 -13.86 43.97
CA TYR A 482 -13.19 -14.45 45.09
C TYR A 482 -13.05 -15.97 45.14
N TRP A 483 -13.10 -16.65 43.98
CA TRP A 483 -13.03 -18.11 43.92
C TRP A 483 -11.61 -18.66 43.83
N GLN A 484 -10.60 -17.84 43.50
CA GLN A 484 -9.22 -18.28 43.39
C GLN A 484 -8.69 -19.03 44.63
N PRO A 485 -8.93 -18.58 45.88
CA PRO A 485 -8.48 -19.33 47.06
C PRO A 485 -9.09 -20.72 47.18
N ALA A 486 -10.34 -20.90 46.74
CA ALA A 486 -11.01 -22.21 46.75
C ALA A 486 -10.43 -23.12 45.66
N ILE A 487 -10.12 -22.56 44.47
CA ILE A 487 -9.40 -23.27 43.40
C ILE A 487 -8.04 -23.75 43.90
N ASP A 488 -7.27 -22.86 44.53
CA ASP A 488 -5.95 -23.18 45.07
C ASP A 488 -6.04 -24.26 46.15
N PHE A 489 -7.03 -24.18 47.04
CA PHE A 489 -7.27 -25.18 48.08
C PHE A 489 -7.64 -26.56 47.52
N ALA A 490 -8.52 -26.62 46.52
CA ALA A 490 -8.90 -27.87 45.85
C ALA A 490 -7.69 -28.53 45.16
N ASN A 491 -6.90 -27.74 44.44
CA ASN A 491 -5.66 -28.21 43.81
C ASN A 491 -4.63 -28.71 44.83
N GLN A 492 -4.48 -28.01 45.96
CA GLN A 492 -3.59 -28.42 47.04
C GLN A 492 -4.07 -29.73 47.68
N THR A 493 -5.38 -29.90 47.88
CA THR A 493 -5.98 -31.14 48.41
C THR A 493 -5.67 -32.35 47.51
N ILE A 494 -5.79 -32.19 46.19
CA ILE A 494 -5.40 -33.21 45.21
C ILE A 494 -3.90 -33.53 45.31
N ALA A 495 -3.05 -32.51 45.40
CA ALA A 495 -1.61 -32.68 45.49
C ALA A 495 -1.18 -33.43 46.77
N ASP A 496 -1.76 -33.08 47.91
CA ASP A 496 -1.48 -33.73 49.20
C ASP A 496 -1.96 -35.18 49.22
N ALA A 497 -3.17 -35.44 48.70
CA ALA A 497 -3.69 -36.79 48.57
C ALA A 497 -2.80 -37.69 47.69
N LYS A 498 -2.28 -37.14 46.58
CA LYS A 498 -1.35 -37.85 45.69
C LYS A 498 -0.01 -38.15 46.36
N LYS A 499 0.48 -37.22 47.17
CA LYS A 499 1.72 -37.40 47.94
C LYS A 499 1.58 -38.53 48.96
N GLU A 500 0.46 -38.59 49.66
CA GLU A 500 0.17 -39.66 50.62
C GLU A 500 0.06 -41.03 49.94
N LEU A 501 -0.66 -41.11 48.81
CA LEU A 501 -0.75 -42.33 48.02
C LEU A 501 0.64 -42.81 47.55
N THR A 502 1.49 -41.89 47.09
CA THR A 502 2.86 -42.21 46.65
C THR A 502 3.70 -42.74 47.81
N ALA A 503 3.64 -42.08 48.98
CA ALA A 503 4.38 -42.52 50.17
C ALA A 503 3.93 -43.91 50.64
N GLN A 504 2.63 -44.21 50.53
CA GLN A 504 2.10 -45.52 50.90
C GLN A 504 2.46 -46.62 49.88
N GLN A 505 2.52 -46.28 48.58
CA GLN A 505 3.01 -47.19 47.54
C GLN A 505 4.48 -47.57 47.78
N GLU A 506 5.34 -46.61 48.15
CA GLU A 506 6.74 -46.88 48.48
C GLU A 506 6.91 -47.87 49.65
N LYS A 507 6.09 -47.76 50.70
CA LYS A 507 6.11 -48.71 51.83
C LYS A 507 5.68 -50.12 51.41
N TYR A 508 4.62 -50.23 50.60
CA TYR A 508 4.20 -51.52 50.06
C TYR A 508 5.31 -52.18 49.23
N ASP A 509 5.98 -51.42 48.37
CA ASP A 509 7.09 -51.92 47.54
C ASP A 509 8.30 -52.34 48.40
N GLN A 510 8.62 -51.60 49.46
CA GLN A 510 9.65 -51.97 50.44
C GLN A 510 9.32 -53.27 51.17
N ALA A 511 8.10 -53.44 51.68
CA ALA A 511 7.66 -54.67 52.35
C ALA A 511 7.71 -55.88 51.40
N LYS A 512 7.28 -55.69 50.14
CA LYS A 512 7.34 -56.71 49.10
C LYS A 512 8.77 -57.14 48.78
N GLN A 513 9.71 -56.19 48.70
CA GLN A 513 11.12 -56.46 48.46
C GLN A 513 11.76 -57.18 49.65
N ALA A 514 11.44 -56.79 50.89
CA ALA A 514 11.92 -57.44 52.09
C ALA A 514 11.47 -58.92 52.14
N LEU A 515 10.19 -59.19 51.85
CA LEU A 515 9.66 -60.55 51.77
C LEU A 515 10.37 -61.40 50.72
N ALA A 516 10.61 -60.84 49.52
CA ALA A 516 11.33 -61.54 48.46
C ALA A 516 12.76 -61.91 48.88
N THR A 517 13.46 -61.00 49.57
CA THR A 517 14.81 -61.22 50.09
C THR A 517 14.83 -62.33 51.14
N ALA A 518 13.87 -62.32 52.08
CA ALA A 518 13.76 -63.36 53.11
C ALA A 518 13.45 -64.75 52.52
N LYS A 519 12.59 -64.82 51.50
CA LYS A 519 12.30 -66.08 50.78
C LYS A 519 13.53 -66.65 50.08
N ALA A 520 14.31 -65.80 49.40
CA ALA A 520 15.57 -66.20 48.78
C ALA A 520 16.58 -66.75 49.81
N GLU A 521 16.68 -66.12 50.98
CA GLU A 521 17.55 -66.59 52.06
C GLU A 521 17.09 -67.95 52.62
N MET A 522 15.78 -68.16 52.79
CA MET A 522 15.24 -69.45 53.19
C MET A 522 15.58 -70.56 52.17
N GLU A 523 15.44 -70.29 50.87
CA GLU A 523 15.78 -71.23 49.80
C GLU A 523 17.29 -71.56 49.81
N ARG A 524 18.14 -70.55 49.99
CA ARG A 524 19.60 -70.72 50.14
C ARG A 524 19.94 -71.66 51.30
N LEU A 525 19.35 -71.44 52.49
CA LEU A 525 19.55 -72.28 53.67
C LEU A 525 19.07 -73.73 53.46
N GLN A 526 17.96 -73.93 52.74
CA GLN A 526 17.47 -75.27 52.39
C GLN A 526 18.43 -76.00 51.43
N SER A 527 18.99 -75.29 50.47
CA SER A 527 19.99 -75.82 49.54
C SER A 527 21.25 -76.27 50.29
N GLU A 528 21.79 -75.45 51.18
CA GLU A 528 22.98 -75.80 51.98
C GLU A 528 22.77 -77.05 52.85
N ILE A 529 21.60 -77.19 53.48
CA ILE A 529 21.27 -78.39 54.25
C ILE A 529 21.23 -79.64 53.35
N THR A 530 20.77 -79.49 52.11
CA THR A 530 20.67 -80.60 51.15
C THR A 530 22.07 -81.02 50.67
N GLU A 531 22.92 -80.06 50.31
CA GLU A 531 24.30 -80.30 49.88
C GLU A 531 25.12 -81.04 50.96
N ILE A 532 25.00 -80.63 52.23
CA ILE A 532 25.71 -81.30 53.34
C ILE A 532 25.26 -82.77 53.47
N LYS A 533 23.97 -83.07 53.26
CA LYS A 533 23.47 -84.46 53.32
C LYS A 533 24.00 -85.31 52.16
N GLU A 534 24.05 -84.74 50.96
CA GLU A 534 24.60 -85.41 49.78
C GLU A 534 26.10 -85.70 49.96
N ASN A 535 26.87 -84.77 50.52
CA ASN A 535 28.28 -84.97 50.84
C ASN A 535 28.51 -86.13 51.83
N ILE A 536 27.66 -86.27 52.86
CA ILE A 536 27.71 -87.45 53.77
C ILE A 536 27.36 -88.74 53.02
N ALA A 537 26.35 -88.71 52.14
CA ALA A 537 25.95 -89.88 51.37
C ALA A 537 27.07 -90.36 50.44
N ALA A 538 27.78 -89.44 49.78
CA ALA A 538 28.95 -89.73 48.96
C ALA A 538 30.08 -90.38 49.78
N LEU A 539 30.40 -89.86 50.98
CA LEU A 539 31.40 -90.46 51.87
C LEU A 539 31.03 -91.88 52.34
N LYS A 540 29.74 -92.15 52.56
CA LYS A 540 29.26 -93.50 52.90
C LYS A 540 29.44 -94.48 51.75
N GLU A 541 29.24 -94.03 50.53
CA GLU A 541 29.47 -94.82 49.33
C GLU A 541 30.96 -95.15 49.14
N GLU A 542 31.86 -94.18 49.35
CA GLU A 542 33.32 -94.42 49.35
C GLU A 542 33.74 -95.49 50.37
N ILE A 543 33.14 -95.49 51.57
CA ILE A 543 33.38 -96.52 52.59
C ILE A 543 32.86 -97.90 52.15
N SER A 544 31.72 -97.94 51.47
CA SER A 544 31.15 -99.18 50.92
C SER A 544 32.12 -99.80 49.91
N ILE A 545 32.63 -98.98 48.98
CA ILE A 545 33.64 -99.38 47.99
C ILE A 545 34.91 -99.89 48.68
N ALA A 546 35.44 -99.17 49.67
CA ALA A 546 36.64 -99.59 50.41
C ALA A 546 36.46 -100.91 51.18
N LYS A 547 35.26 -101.19 51.71
CA LYS A 547 34.96 -102.50 52.33
C LYS A 547 34.95 -103.63 51.31
N ALA A 548 34.39 -103.40 50.12
CA ALA A 548 34.41 -104.38 49.05
C ALA A 548 35.85 -104.67 48.59
N GLU A 549 36.69 -103.64 48.51
CA GLU A 549 38.11 -103.76 48.18
C GLU A 549 38.87 -104.60 49.22
N ILE A 550 38.67 -104.36 50.52
CA ILE A 550 39.26 -105.20 51.59
C ILE A 550 38.81 -106.66 51.48
N LYS A 551 37.53 -106.90 51.18
CA LYS A 551 37.01 -108.27 51.01
C LYS A 551 37.74 -108.98 49.87
N ALA A 552 37.86 -108.32 48.72
CA ALA A 552 38.59 -108.86 47.56
C ALA A 552 40.07 -109.13 47.89
N LYS A 553 40.76 -108.20 48.58
CA LYS A 553 42.16 -108.39 48.99
C LYS A 553 42.34 -109.51 50.02
N SER A 554 41.37 -109.71 50.92
CA SER A 554 41.38 -110.81 51.89
C SER A 554 41.22 -112.17 51.21
N GLU A 555 40.34 -112.28 50.21
CA GLU A 555 40.17 -113.49 49.41
C GLU A 555 41.44 -113.82 48.62
N THR A 556 42.14 -112.81 48.09
CA THR A 556 43.44 -112.99 47.43
C THR A 556 44.51 -113.51 48.40
N LEU A 557 44.58 -112.98 49.62
CA LEU A 557 45.49 -113.46 50.65
C LEU A 557 45.18 -114.92 51.02
N GLU A 558 43.91 -115.27 51.19
CA GLU A 558 43.48 -116.64 51.51
C GLU A 558 43.91 -117.62 50.42
N LYS A 559 43.67 -117.29 49.14
CA LYS A 559 44.13 -118.09 48.00
C LYS A 559 45.65 -118.27 47.98
N ALA A 560 46.42 -117.23 48.28
CA ALA A 560 47.89 -117.31 48.31
C ALA A 560 48.40 -118.22 49.46
N VAL A 561 47.77 -118.13 50.64
CA VAL A 561 48.07 -119.03 51.78
C VAL A 561 47.71 -120.47 51.46
N ASP A 562 46.56 -120.68 50.84
CA ASP A 562 46.07 -122.01 50.50
C ASP A 562 46.95 -122.67 49.42
N TYR A 563 47.41 -121.89 48.44
CA TYR A 563 48.39 -122.33 47.46
C TYR A 563 49.71 -122.78 48.11
N LEU A 564 50.24 -122.00 49.07
CA LEU A 564 51.45 -122.41 49.79
C LEU A 564 51.24 -123.70 50.60
N ALA A 565 50.07 -123.87 51.21
CA ALA A 565 49.73 -125.08 51.95
C ALA A 565 49.64 -126.32 51.03
N GLY A 566 49.02 -126.16 49.87
CA GLY A 566 49.03 -127.15 48.80
C GLY A 566 50.44 -127.51 48.38
N LEU A 567 51.27 -126.51 48.05
CA LEU A 567 52.66 -126.67 47.62
C LEU A 567 53.48 -127.51 48.60
N LYS A 568 53.34 -127.24 49.90
CA LYS A 568 54.00 -127.99 50.98
C LYS A 568 53.60 -129.45 51.00
N ILE A 569 52.30 -129.72 50.90
CA ILE A 569 51.77 -131.09 50.96
C ILE A 569 52.11 -131.88 49.70
N GLY A 570 52.03 -131.24 48.53
CA GLY A 570 52.42 -131.83 47.24
C GLY A 570 53.86 -132.29 47.24
N PHE A 571 54.76 -131.44 47.70
CA PHE A 571 56.17 -131.79 47.82
C PHE A 571 56.42 -132.88 48.87
N ASN A 572 55.71 -132.84 49.99
CA ASN A 572 55.90 -133.83 51.05
C ASN A 572 55.39 -135.23 50.65
N ASP A 573 54.24 -135.30 49.99
CA ASP A 573 53.72 -136.58 49.47
C ASP A 573 54.62 -137.16 48.37
N LEU A 574 55.18 -136.30 47.52
CA LEU A 574 56.22 -136.67 46.56
C LEU A 574 57.44 -137.27 47.27
N LYS A 575 57.94 -136.63 48.33
CA LYS A 575 59.10 -137.08 49.14
C LYS A 575 58.86 -138.46 49.77
N LEU A 576 57.61 -138.75 50.14
CA LEU A 576 57.18 -140.04 50.70
C LEU A 576 56.89 -141.11 49.64
N ASN A 577 57.13 -140.81 48.35
CA ASN A 577 56.86 -141.69 47.21
C ASN A 577 55.42 -142.21 47.17
N LYS A 578 54.46 -141.39 47.62
CA LYS A 578 53.03 -141.67 47.48
C LYS A 578 52.62 -141.44 46.02
N GLN A 579 51.57 -142.11 45.55
CA GLN A 579 50.99 -141.76 44.25
C GLN A 579 50.33 -140.38 44.32
N LYS A 580 50.44 -139.61 43.23
CA LYS A 580 49.81 -138.29 43.12
C LYS A 580 48.31 -138.41 43.33
N ASP A 581 47.76 -137.69 44.30
CA ASP A 581 46.32 -137.56 44.47
C ASP A 581 45.81 -136.39 43.61
N PRO A 582 44.98 -136.64 42.58
CA PRO A 582 44.47 -135.58 41.72
C PRO A 582 43.39 -134.71 42.38
N ASN A 583 42.91 -135.05 43.58
CA ASN A 583 41.86 -134.31 44.30
C ASN A 583 42.20 -134.15 45.78
N ILE A 584 43.27 -133.41 46.08
CA ILE A 584 43.70 -133.17 47.46
C ILE A 584 43.60 -131.70 47.83
N GLY A 585 43.00 -131.45 49.00
CA GLY A 585 42.61 -130.12 49.44
C GLY A 585 41.24 -129.69 48.94
N LYS A 586 40.68 -128.65 49.57
CA LYS A 586 39.28 -128.22 49.38
C LYS A 586 39.12 -127.08 48.37
N THR A 587 40.20 -126.47 47.89
CA THR A 587 40.14 -125.31 47.00
C THR A 587 41.03 -125.50 45.79
N GLU A 588 40.70 -124.78 44.72
CA GLU A 588 41.49 -124.77 43.50
C GLU A 588 42.91 -124.22 43.73
N SER A 589 43.06 -123.16 44.55
CA SER A 589 44.37 -122.62 44.91
C SER A 589 45.24 -123.64 45.64
N TYR A 590 44.65 -124.41 46.57
CA TYR A 590 45.37 -125.49 47.23
C TYR A 590 45.77 -126.58 46.26
N GLN A 591 44.86 -127.02 45.37
CA GLN A 591 45.16 -128.05 44.38
C GLN A 591 46.27 -127.59 43.42
N GLN A 592 46.23 -126.34 42.96
CA GLN A 592 47.29 -125.73 42.14
C GLN A 592 48.63 -125.73 42.88
N GLY A 593 48.62 -125.39 44.16
CA GLY A 593 49.79 -125.50 45.02
C GLY A 593 50.31 -126.93 45.09
N TYR A 594 49.44 -127.89 45.41
CA TYR A 594 49.78 -129.31 45.52
C TYR A 594 50.36 -129.86 44.23
N ASP A 595 49.76 -129.54 43.09
CA ASP A 595 50.25 -129.94 41.78
C ASP A 595 51.64 -129.39 41.51
N ALA A 596 51.90 -128.13 41.86
CA ALA A 596 53.22 -127.51 41.74
C ALA A 596 54.25 -128.16 42.67
N GLY A 597 53.87 -128.54 43.89
CA GLY A 597 54.76 -129.23 44.83
C GLY A 597 55.06 -130.68 44.42
N PHE A 598 54.07 -131.38 43.87
CA PHE A 598 54.20 -132.77 43.43
C PHE A 598 54.98 -132.91 42.12
N ALA A 599 55.03 -131.87 41.28
CA ALA A 599 55.72 -131.87 40.00
C ALA A 599 57.27 -131.82 40.09
N LEU A 600 57.86 -132.03 41.28
CA LEU A 600 59.28 -131.78 41.59
C LEU A 600 60.21 -133.02 41.52
N VAL A 601 59.84 -134.09 40.78
CA VAL A 601 60.70 -135.27 40.50
C VAL A 601 61.75 -134.95 39.42
N LEU A 602 63.00 -135.38 39.64
CA LEU A 602 64.08 -135.30 38.65
C LEU A 602 64.32 -136.66 37.98
N THR A 603 64.18 -136.72 36.66
CA THR A 603 64.96 -137.63 35.80
C THR A 603 66.18 -136.87 35.28
N GLU A 604 67.38 -137.43 35.45
CA GLU A 604 68.60 -136.90 34.83
C GLU A 604 68.48 -136.94 33.29
N GLU A 605 68.38 -135.76 32.66
CA GLU A 605 69.08 -135.43 31.42
C GLU A 605 69.48 -133.94 31.47
N LYS A 606 70.78 -133.71 31.61
CA LYS A 606 71.51 -132.43 31.45
C LYS A 606 71.61 -132.07 29.95
N PRO A 607 71.98 -130.83 29.56
CA PRO A 607 71.52 -129.52 30.02
C PRO A 607 71.33 -128.50 28.85
N LYS A 608 71.01 -127.26 29.26
CA LYS A 608 71.25 -125.95 28.63
C LYS A 608 70.05 -125.31 27.94
N GLU A 609 69.34 -124.48 28.71
CA GLU A 609 69.62 -123.04 28.97
C GLU A 609 69.08 -122.22 27.80
N GLU A 610 67.91 -121.58 27.89
CA GLU A 610 67.66 -120.27 28.54
C GLU A 610 68.50 -119.12 27.94
N PRO A 611 68.06 -117.83 27.96
CA PRO A 611 66.71 -117.28 28.15
C PRO A 611 66.40 -115.99 27.34
N LYS A 612 65.09 -115.65 27.35
CA LYS A 612 64.44 -114.34 27.54
C LYS A 612 64.94 -113.08 26.80
N GLU A 613 64.05 -112.57 25.97
CA GLU A 613 63.89 -111.15 25.66
C GLU A 613 63.39 -110.34 26.87
N GLU A 614 63.96 -109.12 26.95
CA GLU A 614 63.40 -107.84 27.39
C GLU A 614 61.87 -107.69 27.15
N PRO A 615 61.13 -106.87 27.93
CA PRO A 615 61.09 -105.42 27.64
C PRO A 615 60.94 -104.54 28.92
N LYS A 616 61.60 -103.38 29.03
CA LYS A 616 61.34 -102.10 28.34
C LYS A 616 59.86 -101.68 28.43
N GLU A 617 59.60 -100.77 29.35
CA GLU A 617 59.54 -99.32 29.07
C GLU A 617 58.26 -99.00 28.29
N GLU A 618 57.31 -98.40 29.04
CA GLU A 618 56.74 -97.09 28.70
C GLU A 618 56.04 -97.04 27.30
N PRO A 619 55.54 -95.91 26.78
CA PRO A 619 55.22 -94.65 27.39
C PRO A 619 53.86 -94.06 26.90
N LYS A 620 53.55 -92.86 27.40
CA LYS A 620 53.18 -91.65 26.64
C LYS A 620 51.79 -91.47 25.99
N GLU A 621 51.37 -90.22 26.23
CA GLU A 621 50.79 -89.23 25.31
C GLU A 621 49.26 -89.21 25.11
N GLU A 622 48.68 -88.10 25.61
CA GLU A 622 47.81 -87.12 24.89
C GLU A 622 47.27 -87.55 23.52
N PRO A 623 46.03 -87.18 23.09
CA PRO A 623 45.77 -85.77 22.70
C PRO A 623 44.28 -85.27 22.62
N VAL A 624 44.12 -83.94 22.64
CA VAL A 624 43.46 -83.04 21.65
C VAL A 624 42.00 -83.22 21.15
N THR A 625 41.33 -82.05 20.97
CA THR A 625 40.15 -81.69 20.12
C THR A 625 38.77 -82.22 20.53
N GLY A 626 37.63 -81.58 20.26
CA GLY A 626 37.21 -80.40 19.47
C GLY A 626 35.69 -80.30 19.66
N ASP A 627 35.08 -79.13 19.85
CA ASP A 627 34.67 -78.13 18.85
C ASP A 627 33.32 -78.43 18.16
N LYS A 628 32.50 -77.37 18.09
CA LYS A 628 31.37 -77.06 17.16
C LYS A 628 29.89 -77.24 17.55
N ASP A 629 29.26 -76.05 17.57
CA ASP A 629 28.10 -75.57 16.79
C ASP A 629 26.68 -76.04 17.12
N LEU A 630 25.75 -75.07 17.12
CA LEU A 630 24.51 -74.99 16.31
C LEU A 630 23.84 -73.61 16.60
N ASN A 631 23.67 -72.68 15.64
CA ASN A 631 22.61 -72.59 14.60
C ASN A 631 21.28 -71.99 15.18
N ASN A 632 20.44 -71.14 14.59
CA ASN A 632 20.36 -70.20 13.44
C ASN A 632 18.85 -69.79 13.29
N GLY A 633 18.54 -68.70 12.58
CA GLY A 633 17.22 -68.35 12.01
C GLY A 633 16.43 -67.28 12.81
N SER A 634 15.75 -66.28 12.23
CA SER A 634 15.10 -66.22 10.90
C SER A 634 14.52 -64.80 10.60
N THR A 635 14.61 -64.35 9.34
CA THR A 635 13.62 -63.57 8.49
C THR A 635 12.96 -62.27 9.01
N THR A 636 12.62 -61.19 8.27
CA THR A 636 12.39 -60.86 6.83
C THR A 636 12.00 -59.35 6.71
N VAL A 637 11.88 -58.85 5.46
CA VAL A 637 11.05 -57.71 4.97
C VAL A 637 11.77 -56.33 4.84
N THR A 638 12.18 -55.89 3.63
CA THR A 638 11.49 -54.96 2.65
C THR A 638 11.34 -53.53 3.22
N GLN A 639 11.69 -52.40 2.60
CA GLN A 639 11.38 -51.90 1.24
C GLN A 639 11.97 -50.46 1.08
N ASN A 640 12.37 -50.06 -0.14
CA ASN A 640 12.24 -48.76 -0.85
C ASN A 640 12.41 -47.42 -0.11
N ASN A 641 12.79 -46.27 -0.69
CA ASN A 641 13.17 -45.72 -1.99
C ASN A 641 13.75 -44.33 -1.61
N ASN A 642 14.93 -43.92 -2.08
CA ASN A 642 15.17 -43.22 -3.35
C ASN A 642 14.55 -41.82 -3.49
N GLN A 643 15.44 -40.89 -3.90
CA GLN A 643 15.24 -39.59 -4.56
C GLN A 643 14.98 -38.35 -3.67
N SER A 644 15.88 -37.36 -3.61
CA SER A 644 16.49 -36.53 -4.68
C SER A 644 15.51 -35.54 -5.29
N ASN A 645 15.66 -34.26 -4.96
CA ASN A 645 16.07 -33.20 -5.90
C ASN A 645 15.99 -31.85 -5.17
N ASP A 646 17.09 -31.11 -5.00
CA ASP A 646 17.86 -30.33 -5.98
C ASP A 646 17.16 -29.07 -6.54
N LYS A 647 18.01 -28.02 -6.61
CA LYS A 647 17.94 -26.77 -7.38
C LYS A 647 17.11 -25.61 -6.79
N ALA A 648 17.72 -24.50 -6.35
CA ALA A 648 18.58 -23.55 -7.09
C ALA A 648 17.84 -23.03 -8.35
N THR A 649 17.65 -21.74 -8.64
CA THR A 649 18.52 -20.56 -8.49
C THR A 649 17.71 -19.37 -9.03
N SER A 650 17.90 -18.18 -8.47
CA SER A 650 18.46 -17.01 -9.16
C SER A 650 17.47 -15.99 -9.76
N ASN A 651 17.52 -14.81 -9.14
CA ASN A 651 17.82 -13.49 -9.70
C ASN A 651 16.79 -12.68 -10.51
N ALA A 652 16.76 -11.41 -10.08
CA ALA A 652 16.67 -10.17 -10.83
C ALA A 652 15.31 -9.69 -11.33
N GLY A 653 14.92 -8.50 -10.85
CA GLY A 653 14.40 -7.47 -11.74
C GLY A 653 13.34 -6.54 -11.18
N VAL A 654 13.75 -5.29 -10.99
CA VAL A 654 13.00 -4.06 -11.34
C VAL A 654 11.83 -3.64 -10.42
N GLY A 655 12.12 -2.58 -9.66
CA GLY A 655 11.33 -1.33 -9.64
C GLY A 655 9.91 -1.36 -9.06
N ASN A 656 9.72 -0.75 -7.89
CA ASN A 656 8.82 0.40 -7.81
C ASN A 656 9.04 1.20 -6.52
N VAL A 657 9.21 2.51 -6.74
CA VAL A 657 9.33 3.56 -5.73
C VAL A 657 7.95 3.79 -5.12
N THR A 658 7.78 3.48 -3.84
CA THR A 658 6.57 3.80 -3.09
C THR A 658 6.65 5.21 -2.52
N THR A 659 5.66 6.00 -2.90
CA THR A 659 5.39 7.39 -2.56
C THR A 659 5.14 7.57 -1.06
N ALA A 660 6.20 7.73 -0.28
CA ALA A 660 6.14 8.08 1.14
C ALA A 660 7.05 9.29 1.44
N ALA A 661 6.71 10.45 0.89
CA ALA A 661 7.36 11.73 1.24
C ALA A 661 6.53 12.98 0.80
N LYS A 662 5.21 12.97 1.03
CA LYS A 662 4.34 14.14 0.73
C LYS A 662 3.28 14.46 1.81
N SER A 663 3.52 14.12 3.09
CA SER A 663 2.58 14.46 4.17
C SER A 663 3.18 15.19 5.37
N SER A 664 4.40 15.73 5.26
CA SER A 664 5.05 16.45 6.37
C SER A 664 4.83 17.97 6.37
N TYR A 665 4.07 18.54 5.42
CA TYR A 665 3.91 20.01 5.30
C TYR A 665 2.54 20.57 5.74
N ILE A 666 1.68 19.75 6.37
CA ILE A 666 0.37 20.19 6.90
C ILE A 666 0.30 19.97 8.43
N LYS A 667 1.40 20.23 9.14
CA LYS A 667 1.41 20.26 10.62
C LYS A 667 1.94 21.55 11.24
N GLU A 668 2.46 22.49 10.46
CA GLU A 668 2.97 23.78 10.98
C GLU A 668 2.04 24.98 10.83
N TYR A 669 0.91 24.86 10.11
CA TYR A 669 -0.05 25.96 9.98
C TYR A 669 -1.13 26.04 11.08
N LYS A 670 -1.16 25.08 12.02
CA LYS A 670 -2.15 25.05 13.13
C LYS A 670 -1.63 25.63 14.46
N LYS A 671 -0.47 26.30 14.47
CA LYS A 671 0.12 26.85 15.71
C LYS A 671 0.27 28.38 15.77
N VAL A 672 -0.30 29.12 14.82
CA VAL A 672 -0.30 30.60 14.85
C VAL A 672 -1.70 31.12 14.57
N ASN A 673 -2.56 31.08 15.59
CA ASN A 673 -3.59 32.07 15.89
C ASN A 673 -4.51 31.51 16.99
N ALA A 674 -4.00 31.58 18.22
CA ALA A 674 -4.80 31.48 19.42
C ALA A 674 -4.82 32.87 20.09
N ASP A 675 -5.22 33.90 19.34
CA ASP A 675 -5.76 35.16 19.87
C ASP A 675 -6.06 36.11 18.72
N SER A 676 -7.34 36.39 18.44
CA SER A 676 -7.72 37.58 17.68
C SER A 676 -9.17 37.97 17.90
N THR A 677 -9.45 38.57 19.06
CA THR A 677 -10.49 39.60 19.19
C THR A 677 -10.02 40.91 18.52
N LYS A 678 -9.54 40.85 17.28
CA LYS A 678 -9.10 42.04 16.53
C LYS A 678 -9.84 42.14 15.20
N GLU A 679 -10.29 43.36 14.97
CA GLU A 679 -11.10 43.83 13.86
C GLU A 679 -10.63 43.31 12.49
N LEU A 680 -11.60 43.08 11.60
CA LEU A 680 -11.38 42.79 10.18
C LEU A 680 -10.47 43.87 9.56
N PRO A 681 -9.54 43.50 8.66
CA PRO A 681 -8.59 44.45 8.08
C PRO A 681 -9.33 45.52 7.28
N GLN A 682 -9.01 46.78 7.59
CA GLN A 682 -9.53 47.94 6.87
C GLN A 682 -9.09 47.90 5.40
N THR A 683 -9.94 48.47 4.53
CA THR A 683 -9.97 48.41 3.06
C THR A 683 -8.66 48.69 2.30
N GLY A 684 -7.60 49.16 2.97
CA GLY A 684 -6.27 49.41 2.37
C GLY A 684 -5.36 48.17 2.20
N GLU A 685 -5.58 47.08 2.94
CA GLU A 685 -4.67 45.91 2.88
C GLU A 685 -4.98 44.93 1.75
N ALA A 686 -6.21 44.89 1.25
CA ALA A 686 -6.61 44.00 0.16
C ALA A 686 -5.90 44.36 -1.18
N GLU A 687 -5.64 45.64 -1.42
CA GLU A 687 -4.89 46.09 -2.59
C GLU A 687 -3.41 45.69 -2.51
N SER A 688 -2.81 45.78 -1.33
CA SER A 688 -1.42 45.37 -1.07
C SER A 688 -1.24 43.86 -1.22
N LEU A 689 -2.20 43.06 -0.74
CA LEU A 689 -2.21 41.61 -0.91
C LEU A 689 -2.40 41.20 -2.37
N ALA A 690 -3.31 41.86 -3.09
CA ALA A 690 -3.52 41.61 -4.51
C ALA A 690 -2.27 41.95 -5.34
N LEU A 691 -1.58 43.06 -5.05
CA LEU A 691 -0.32 43.41 -5.69
C LEU A 691 0.81 42.43 -5.35
N ALA A 692 0.91 41.97 -4.10
CA ALA A 692 1.92 41.00 -3.69
C ALA A 692 1.74 39.65 -4.40
N LEU A 693 0.50 39.15 -4.48
CA LEU A 693 0.18 37.89 -5.16
C LEU A 693 0.36 37.99 -6.68
N LEU A 694 0.11 39.17 -7.26
CA LEU A 694 0.33 39.44 -8.68
C LEU A 694 1.83 39.57 -9.00
N GLY A 695 2.61 40.18 -8.11
CA GLY A 695 4.08 40.23 -8.18
C GLY A 695 4.76 38.86 -8.00
N MET A 696 4.13 37.95 -7.26
CA MET A 696 4.55 36.55 -7.12
C MET A 696 4.03 35.63 -8.24
N GLY A 697 3.21 36.15 -9.17
CA GLY A 697 2.64 35.37 -10.28
C GLY A 697 1.60 34.32 -9.86
N LEU A 698 1.11 34.38 -8.62
CA LEU A 698 0.16 33.42 -8.06
C LEU A 698 -1.28 33.70 -8.51
N ILE A 699 -1.56 34.92 -8.95
CA ILE A 699 -2.85 35.32 -9.53
C ILE A 699 -2.63 36.21 -10.76
N GLY A 700 -3.51 36.10 -11.75
CA GLY A 700 -3.58 37.04 -12.88
C GLY A 700 -4.38 38.30 -12.52
N PHE A 701 -4.35 39.31 -13.40
CA PHE A 701 -5.08 40.59 -13.23
C PHE A 701 -6.58 40.40 -12.94
N SER A 702 -7.20 39.39 -13.53
CA SER A 702 -8.60 39.01 -13.27
C SER A 702 -8.83 38.45 -11.86
N GLY A 703 -7.86 37.73 -11.30
CA GLY A 703 -7.89 37.26 -9.90
C GLY A 703 -7.72 38.41 -8.90
N ALA A 704 -6.85 39.38 -9.22
CA ALA A 704 -6.67 40.59 -8.41
C ALA A 704 -7.94 41.46 -8.37
N ALA A 705 -8.67 41.58 -9.50
CA ALA A 705 -9.94 42.31 -9.56
C ALA A 705 -11.05 41.65 -8.72
N LEU A 706 -11.11 40.32 -8.69
CA LEU A 706 -12.05 39.55 -7.86
C LEU A 706 -11.74 39.69 -6.36
N LEU A 707 -10.46 39.65 -5.97
CA LEU A 707 -10.02 39.92 -4.60
C LEU A 707 -10.41 41.34 -4.17
N LYS A 708 -10.16 42.34 -5.03
CA LYS A 708 -10.54 43.72 -4.76
C LYS A 708 -12.06 43.86 -4.57
N ARG A 709 -12.88 43.23 -5.41
CA ARG A 709 -14.34 43.28 -5.33
C ARG A 709 -14.91 42.53 -4.12
N LYS A 710 -14.26 41.45 -3.69
CA LYS A 710 -14.72 40.64 -2.55
C LYS A 710 -14.42 41.28 -1.19
N TYR A 711 -13.41 42.15 -1.13
CA TYR A 711 -12.93 42.78 0.10
C TYR A 711 -13.08 44.31 0.12
N SER A 712 -13.81 44.92 -0.83
CA SER A 712 -14.11 46.36 -0.83
C SER A 712 -15.40 46.74 -0.09
N ILE A 713 -15.80 45.96 0.93
CA ILE A 713 -16.92 46.32 1.82
C ILE A 713 -16.38 47.17 2.97
#